data_AF-D6A9U6-F1
#
_entry.id   AF-D6A9U6-F1
#
_cell.length_a   1.000
_cell.length_b   1.000
_cell.length_c   1.000
_cell.angle_alpha   90.00
_cell.angle_beta   90.00
_cell.angle_gamma   90.00
#
_symmetry.space_group_name_H-M   'P 1'
#
loop_
_entity.id
_entity.type
_entity.pdbx_description
1 polymer ?
#
loop_
_entity_poly.entity_id
_entity_poly.type
_entity_poly.pdbx_seq_one_letter_code
_entity_poly.pdbx_strand_id
1 'polypeptide(L)'
;MAIPSPGSPPLPWRPAVPERPTRGLSLPLDRARLEYLAHGRISDVFGPAFRAQDHKRRQTRLPRPPMLLVDRVTRLDAEPGSMSTGTVHTETYVAPDAWYLDPAGRMPAGLFIEAGQADLLLISWLGVDLLDHGDRVYRLLGCEVTYHGPRPAVGETLRYEIHVEGHAEHDGVRLFFFRSDCYVGEELRLSVRQGQAGYFTDAELAGSQGVRWSPEPSPAGAVDPPAVPPAATAFGPDAVRAFAEGRPADCFGPGWDVSRAHVRTPTPGEGRLWLLDEVSELDPAGGPWGRGYLRAESEVRPDDWFFDGHFHNDPCMPGTLMFEGCVQAMAFYLAALGFTLDRDGWRFEPVSDESYRMRCRGQVTPQSRRVRYEVFVSGLSSHPRPTLRADLLCTVDGLPAFHASGVGLALVPDWPLEYWRWLGPPAVQTSGAPVPLPVLGGLRGLYPDPAAATLAGRSADFPLMLAAAWGRPSAFGTRGTQFDGGKRCARLPGPPYLFVTRIVDAGLEPDRPRPGSWLVAEYDVPEQAWYFEENGTRVMPFAVLNEVVLQPCGMAASLLVPQPPDAPELLFRNLQGNGTVLRDIPVGTRTLRTRVELGDLSQFDGVTLVPFEVSCEAVDETGALLPVMELSTQFGYFPVASFARQPGLLPTATERARLAEPCDRVVELRHRQERYGSGSLRLPGPMLLMLDRVTGYWPDAGRAGLGRLRAERKVDAGDWYFRAHFFTDPVQPGSLGLEGVVQLLQWYLLERDAGTGLTAPRFESVAVGHEVRWLYRGQVVPSDGVVTFEAEITEYGTDARGRYVRAEAWLWIDGRRIYHLPRIGVRVVDGHPAVRELELDPAVDTWLDDHRPNFVVPAVPLMTTVDQLATATARLTGQPVVGLREVQLHRWLPLPGPARIRTDAEPAAGEGTAVRLSVWREAGELSRYEVVGEATVLTGTVPGPPPALLPPLPDGRPQPDPYEAAELFHGPALQYLTSLTVGSTGSSAVLDAGRGTAPFGQLGQGLLDGFLHAIPSQSLWRWIPGLSQDLVGYPHRLPWLDLYEPLPTSGELRVEARFAGFDQGHHLLPVIDVQAQIGTRVVARLRLVEILVRLPGIERVPLRDRRAFATGLRYVPTASLSSTRDGITTLSVDTVRRFDTLPGTTSRIYRLPAGLPLPERSTRIAVKEHVSGLARAHPGQIEVAADLRSAWVAGAPGTVWPVRVEHEAGVVVVRCPFPD
;
A
#
# COMPACT_ATOMS: atom_id res chain seq x y z
N MET A 1 -9.87 15.84 -42.39
CA MET A 1 -9.77 16.42 -41.04
C MET A 1 -9.85 15.28 -40.05
N ALA A 2 -8.69 14.79 -39.62
CA ALA A 2 -8.56 13.70 -38.65
C ALA A 2 -8.24 14.31 -37.28
N ILE A 3 -8.95 13.87 -36.24
CA ILE A 3 -8.75 14.29 -34.84
C ILE A 3 -7.83 13.24 -34.17
N PRO A 4 -6.87 13.64 -33.31
CA PRO A 4 -5.72 12.84 -32.92
C PRO A 4 -6.01 11.87 -31.76
N SER A 5 -5.19 10.81 -31.66
CA SER A 5 -5.20 9.81 -30.59
C SER A 5 -4.82 10.37 -29.21
N PRO A 6 -5.32 9.77 -28.11
CA PRO A 6 -5.02 10.23 -26.75
C PRO A 6 -3.57 9.89 -26.35
N GLY A 7 -2.84 10.91 -25.93
CA GLY A 7 -1.43 10.83 -25.55
C GLY A 7 -1.22 10.15 -24.19
N SER A 8 -0.06 9.52 -24.05
CA SER A 8 0.48 8.95 -22.83
C SER A 8 0.51 9.96 -21.67
N PRO A 9 0.42 9.50 -20.40
CA PRO A 9 0.46 10.38 -19.24
C PRO A 9 1.78 11.16 -19.18
N PRO A 10 1.77 12.41 -18.68
CA PRO A 10 2.97 13.23 -18.59
C PRO A 10 3.97 12.60 -17.60
N LEU A 11 5.24 12.53 -18.02
CA LEU A 11 6.36 12.19 -17.15
C LEU A 11 6.48 13.22 -16.01
N PRO A 12 6.97 12.83 -14.82
CA PRO A 12 7.15 13.74 -13.69
C PRO A 12 8.08 14.91 -14.06
N TRP A 13 7.67 16.11 -13.63
CA TRP A 13 8.38 17.37 -13.86
C TRP A 13 9.81 17.31 -13.30
N ARG A 14 10.81 17.34 -14.20
CA ARG A 14 12.23 17.57 -13.87
C ARG A 14 12.47 19.10 -13.78
N PRO A 15 13.22 19.61 -12.80
CA PRO A 15 13.58 21.03 -12.75
C PRO A 15 14.48 21.39 -13.95
N ALA A 16 14.20 22.50 -14.61
CA ALA A 16 15.07 23.05 -15.65
C ALA A 16 16.31 23.71 -15.03
N VAL A 17 17.50 23.28 -15.42
CA VAL A 17 18.80 23.91 -15.08
C VAL A 17 19.20 24.81 -16.25
N PRO A 18 19.73 26.03 -16.02
CA PRO A 18 20.00 26.99 -17.08
C PRO A 18 21.08 26.50 -18.06
N GLU A 19 20.76 26.57 -19.35
CA GLU A 19 21.68 26.27 -20.46
C GLU A 19 22.76 27.34 -20.59
N ARG A 20 24.02 26.91 -20.75
CA ARG A 20 25.10 27.72 -21.35
C ARG A 20 25.52 27.07 -22.68
N PRO A 21 25.81 27.86 -23.72
CA PRO A 21 26.10 27.31 -25.04
C PRO A 21 27.51 26.70 -25.10
N THR A 22 27.63 25.50 -25.67
CA THR A 22 28.89 24.84 -26.02
C THR A 22 28.96 24.63 -27.53
N ARG A 23 30.14 24.89 -28.13
CA ARG A 23 30.45 24.56 -29.53
C ARG A 23 30.84 23.08 -29.61
N GLY A 24 30.15 22.29 -30.43
CA GLY A 24 30.59 20.93 -30.81
C GLY A 24 29.47 19.96 -31.23
N LEU A 25 28.28 20.05 -30.63
CA LEU A 25 27.04 19.36 -31.02
C LEU A 25 25.90 20.36 -30.83
N SER A 26 24.93 20.41 -31.73
CA SER A 26 23.89 21.45 -31.69
C SER A 26 22.92 21.34 -30.51
N LEU A 27 22.94 20.23 -29.75
CA LEU A 27 22.18 19.98 -28.51
C LEU A 27 22.93 18.91 -27.66
N PRO A 28 22.79 18.90 -26.31
CA PRO A 28 23.25 17.79 -25.47
C PRO A 28 22.61 16.45 -25.90
N LEU A 29 23.33 15.33 -25.75
CA LEU A 29 22.78 14.00 -26.07
C LEU A 29 21.89 13.54 -24.91
N ASP A 30 20.60 13.43 -25.16
CA ASP A 30 19.61 12.91 -24.21
C ASP A 30 19.57 11.37 -24.21
N ARG A 31 18.80 10.81 -23.26
CA ARG A 31 18.66 9.37 -23.07
C ARG A 31 18.27 8.62 -24.35
N ALA A 32 17.30 9.15 -25.11
CA ALA A 32 16.82 8.51 -26.32
C ALA A 32 17.90 8.42 -27.40
N ARG A 33 18.73 9.47 -27.55
CA ARG A 33 19.87 9.44 -28.48
C ARG A 33 20.98 8.50 -28.02
N LEU A 34 21.23 8.40 -26.72
CA LEU A 34 22.20 7.45 -26.17
C LEU A 34 21.75 6.00 -26.37
N GLU A 35 20.47 5.71 -26.14
CA GLU A 35 19.88 4.40 -26.43
C GLU A 35 19.98 4.04 -27.92
N TYR A 36 19.75 5.01 -28.80
CA TYR A 36 19.95 4.82 -30.23
C TYR A 36 21.42 4.55 -30.57
N LEU A 37 22.38 5.30 -30.01
CA LEU A 37 23.82 5.06 -30.22
C LEU A 37 24.27 3.65 -29.79
N ALA A 38 23.62 3.06 -28.78
CA ALA A 38 23.93 1.73 -28.29
C ALA A 38 23.64 0.59 -29.28
N HIS A 39 22.84 0.83 -30.34
CA HIS A 39 22.51 -0.23 -31.32
C HIS A 39 22.32 0.25 -32.78
N GLY A 40 21.87 1.48 -32.99
CA GLY A 40 21.59 2.07 -34.30
C GLY A 40 22.83 2.46 -35.10
N ARG A 41 22.62 3.20 -36.19
CA ARG A 41 23.72 3.73 -37.02
C ARG A 41 24.38 4.91 -36.31
N ILE A 42 25.71 4.90 -36.20
CA ILE A 42 26.45 5.93 -35.48
C ILE A 42 26.35 7.27 -36.22
N SER A 43 26.37 7.27 -37.55
CA SER A 43 26.33 8.51 -38.34
C SER A 43 25.01 9.28 -38.26
N ASP A 44 23.91 8.63 -37.84
CA ASP A 44 22.63 9.31 -37.62
C ASP A 44 22.68 10.26 -36.41
N VAL A 45 23.61 10.04 -35.47
CA VAL A 45 23.79 10.88 -34.28
C VAL A 45 25.10 11.66 -34.34
N PHE A 46 26.21 11.03 -34.72
CA PHE A 46 27.52 11.69 -34.80
C PHE A 46 27.74 12.46 -36.11
N GLY A 47 26.88 12.25 -37.10
CA GLY A 47 26.92 12.94 -38.38
C GLY A 47 27.66 12.19 -39.49
N PRO A 48 27.65 12.73 -40.72
CA PRO A 48 28.05 12.01 -41.93
C PRO A 48 29.50 11.50 -41.97
N ALA A 49 30.42 12.14 -41.22
CA ALA A 49 31.82 11.72 -41.14
C ALA A 49 31.98 10.28 -40.64
N PHE A 50 31.02 9.79 -39.84
CA PHE A 50 31.02 8.44 -39.27
C PHE A 50 30.27 7.42 -40.15
N ARG A 51 29.84 7.77 -41.37
CA ARG A 51 29.08 6.83 -42.22
C ARG A 51 29.87 5.57 -42.59
N ALA A 52 31.21 5.65 -42.62
CA ALA A 52 32.08 4.54 -42.97
C ALA A 52 32.04 3.37 -41.96
N GLN A 53 31.54 3.56 -40.73
CA GLN A 53 31.44 2.50 -39.72
C GLN A 53 30.02 1.93 -39.53
N ASP A 54 28.98 2.55 -40.10
CA ASP A 54 27.57 2.15 -39.87
C ASP A 54 27.24 0.70 -40.25
N HIS A 55 28.02 0.09 -41.15
CA HIS A 55 27.83 -1.28 -41.61
C HIS A 55 28.73 -2.29 -40.89
N LYS A 56 29.58 -1.84 -39.96
CA LYS A 56 30.47 -2.73 -39.20
C LYS A 56 29.66 -3.58 -38.24
N ARG A 57 29.95 -4.88 -38.25
CA ARG A 57 29.28 -5.86 -37.38
C ARG A 57 29.52 -5.55 -35.91
N ARG A 58 30.78 -5.26 -35.56
CA ARG A 58 31.23 -4.86 -34.22
C ARG A 58 31.88 -3.49 -34.31
N GLN A 59 31.59 -2.65 -33.32
CA GLN A 59 32.16 -1.32 -33.14
C GLN A 59 31.91 -0.84 -31.71
N THR A 60 32.68 0.14 -31.26
CA THR A 60 32.60 0.70 -29.90
C THR A 60 31.28 1.43 -29.70
N ARG A 61 30.57 1.05 -28.63
CA ARG A 61 29.26 1.61 -28.30
C ARG A 61 29.11 1.68 -26.78
N LEU A 62 28.24 2.58 -26.34
CA LEU A 62 27.68 2.49 -24.99
C LEU A 62 26.86 1.20 -24.85
N PRO A 63 26.71 0.69 -23.61
CA PRO A 63 25.79 -0.38 -23.32
C PRO A 63 24.33 -0.08 -23.68
N ARG A 64 23.53 -1.14 -23.86
CA ARG A 64 22.07 -1.08 -24.05
C ARG A 64 21.36 -1.14 -22.69
N PRO A 65 20.11 -0.66 -22.57
CA PRO A 65 19.29 -0.95 -21.41
C PRO A 65 19.22 -2.48 -21.14
N PRO A 66 19.31 -2.94 -19.88
CA PRO A 66 19.31 -2.14 -18.65
C PRO A 66 20.67 -1.57 -18.22
N MET A 67 21.78 -1.97 -18.88
CA MET A 67 23.15 -1.55 -18.56
C MET A 67 23.53 -0.16 -19.07
N LEU A 68 22.72 0.47 -19.90
CA LEU A 68 22.88 1.89 -20.19
C LEU A 68 22.55 2.69 -18.92
N LEU A 69 23.56 3.10 -18.16
CA LEU A 69 23.39 3.87 -16.93
C LEU A 69 23.36 5.39 -17.16
N VAL A 70 24.01 5.87 -18.22
CA VAL A 70 24.09 7.31 -18.52
C VAL A 70 22.73 7.87 -18.96
N ASP A 71 22.26 8.94 -18.33
CA ASP A 71 21.02 9.62 -18.73
C ASP A 71 21.24 10.65 -19.83
N ARG A 72 22.34 11.41 -19.76
CA ARG A 72 22.67 12.44 -20.75
C ARG A 72 24.15 12.79 -20.80
N VAL A 73 24.60 13.25 -21.97
CA VAL A 73 25.88 13.94 -22.16
C VAL A 73 25.62 15.44 -22.12
N THR A 74 26.17 16.12 -21.13
CA THR A 74 25.98 17.57 -20.93
C THR A 74 27.02 18.40 -21.68
N ARG A 75 28.20 17.83 -21.92
CA ARG A 75 29.28 18.47 -22.66
C ARG A 75 30.21 17.45 -23.30
N LEU A 76 30.70 17.75 -24.50
CA LEU A 76 31.69 16.96 -25.22
C LEU A 76 32.71 17.92 -25.85
N ASP A 77 33.94 17.91 -25.34
CA ASP A 77 35.07 18.70 -25.85
C ASP A 77 36.08 17.76 -26.52
N ALA A 78 35.82 17.41 -27.78
CA ALA A 78 36.67 16.52 -28.57
C ALA A 78 36.45 16.78 -30.07
N GLU A 79 37.53 16.74 -30.85
CA GLU A 79 37.43 16.84 -32.31
C GLU A 79 36.96 15.50 -32.91
N PRO A 80 35.88 15.47 -33.70
CA PRO A 80 35.34 14.21 -34.24
C PRO A 80 36.33 13.54 -35.19
N GLY A 81 36.58 12.25 -35.00
CA GLY A 81 37.43 11.46 -35.89
C GLY A 81 38.93 11.79 -35.86
N SER A 82 39.38 12.63 -34.92
CA SER A 82 40.77 13.09 -34.84
C SER A 82 41.75 12.05 -34.30
N MET A 83 41.24 11.07 -33.54
CA MET A 83 42.01 10.20 -32.67
C MET A 83 42.91 10.92 -31.66
N SER A 84 42.67 12.21 -31.38
CA SER A 84 43.41 12.98 -30.38
C SER A 84 42.87 12.74 -28.96
N THR A 85 43.20 13.62 -28.01
CA THR A 85 42.61 13.61 -26.67
C THR A 85 41.25 14.30 -26.66
N GLY A 86 40.47 14.09 -25.60
CA GLY A 86 39.15 14.71 -25.47
C GLY A 86 38.56 14.56 -24.07
N THR A 87 37.47 15.28 -23.81
CA THR A 87 36.74 15.21 -22.54
C THR A 87 35.24 15.09 -22.79
N VAL A 88 34.56 14.26 -21.99
CA VAL A 88 33.10 14.15 -21.99
C VAL A 88 32.58 14.32 -20.56
N HIS A 89 31.45 15.03 -20.44
CA HIS A 89 30.73 15.20 -19.19
C HIS A 89 29.34 14.55 -19.31
N THR A 90 28.99 13.72 -18.32
CA THR A 90 27.73 12.99 -18.30
C THR A 90 27.01 13.10 -16.98
N GLU A 91 25.70 12.88 -17.01
CA GLU A 91 24.88 12.82 -15.79
C GLU A 91 24.06 11.54 -15.73
N THR A 92 23.88 11.02 -14.51
CA THR A 92 23.06 9.85 -14.19
C THR A 92 22.26 10.12 -12.91
N TYR A 93 20.95 10.03 -12.97
CA TYR A 93 20.05 10.17 -11.83
C TYR A 93 19.75 8.81 -11.19
N VAL A 94 19.94 8.70 -9.88
CA VAL A 94 19.61 7.47 -9.13
C VAL A 94 18.13 7.48 -8.78
N ALA A 95 17.30 6.89 -9.63
CA ALA A 95 15.87 6.81 -9.43
C ALA A 95 15.49 5.85 -8.28
N PRO A 96 14.40 6.12 -7.51
CA PRO A 96 13.95 5.25 -6.42
C PRO A 96 13.62 3.80 -6.81
N ASP A 97 13.21 3.61 -8.07
CA ASP A 97 12.84 2.35 -8.69
C ASP A 97 13.94 1.79 -9.61
N ALA A 98 15.16 2.32 -9.51
CA ALA A 98 16.29 1.81 -10.27
C ALA A 98 16.53 0.34 -9.91
N TRP A 99 16.61 -0.50 -10.95
CA TRP A 99 16.69 -1.95 -10.82
C TRP A 99 17.91 -2.48 -10.08
N TYR A 100 18.93 -1.63 -9.94
CA TYR A 100 20.24 -1.99 -9.44
C TYR A 100 20.48 -1.64 -7.97
N LEU A 101 19.53 -1.01 -7.29
CA LEU A 101 19.74 -0.58 -5.92
C LEU A 101 19.89 -1.77 -4.99
N ASP A 102 20.82 -1.66 -4.03
CA ASP A 102 20.85 -2.57 -2.90
C ASP A 102 19.67 -2.29 -1.93
N PRO A 103 19.41 -3.16 -0.94
CA PRO A 103 18.33 -2.93 0.02
C PRO A 103 18.49 -1.68 0.91
N ALA A 104 19.61 -0.97 0.84
CA ALA A 104 19.82 0.34 1.46
C ALA A 104 19.54 1.52 0.50
N GLY A 105 19.08 1.26 -0.72
CA GLY A 105 18.83 2.28 -1.74
C GLY A 105 20.12 2.88 -2.30
N ARG A 106 21.21 2.12 -2.32
CA ARG A 106 22.52 2.57 -2.84
C ARG A 106 22.86 1.89 -4.16
N MET A 107 23.56 2.62 -5.03
CA MET A 107 24.18 2.03 -6.21
C MET A 107 25.33 1.08 -5.77
N PRO A 108 25.40 -0.17 -6.26
CA PRO A 108 26.47 -1.12 -5.94
C PRO A 108 27.85 -0.61 -6.37
N ALA A 109 28.91 -1.09 -5.71
CA ALA A 109 30.26 -0.55 -5.87
C ALA A 109 30.79 -0.73 -7.29
N GLY A 110 30.54 -1.89 -7.92
CA GLY A 110 30.90 -2.15 -9.31
C GLY A 110 30.12 -1.27 -10.28
N LEU A 111 28.80 -1.15 -10.10
CA LEU A 111 27.97 -0.31 -10.98
C LEU A 111 28.25 1.18 -10.84
N PHE A 112 28.72 1.62 -9.67
CA PHE A 112 29.20 2.99 -9.51
C PHE A 112 30.46 3.27 -10.35
N ILE A 113 31.32 2.28 -10.57
CA ILE A 113 32.42 2.41 -11.56
C ILE A 113 31.83 2.39 -12.97
N GLU A 114 30.92 1.44 -13.26
CA GLU A 114 30.32 1.24 -14.58
C GLU A 114 29.54 2.47 -15.08
N ALA A 115 28.94 3.26 -14.20
CA ALA A 115 28.26 4.50 -14.58
C ALA A 115 29.19 5.51 -15.29
N GLY A 116 30.51 5.35 -15.16
CA GLY A 116 31.55 6.07 -15.91
C GLY A 116 31.79 5.60 -17.35
N GLN A 117 30.96 4.72 -17.91
CA GLN A 117 31.03 4.12 -19.26
C GLN A 117 31.10 5.09 -20.47
N ALA A 118 31.08 6.42 -20.27
CA ALA A 118 31.11 7.37 -21.38
C ALA A 118 32.51 7.57 -21.99
N ASP A 119 33.55 6.93 -21.44
CA ASP A 119 34.83 6.73 -22.13
C ASP A 119 34.64 6.04 -23.49
N LEU A 120 33.71 5.06 -23.57
CA LEU A 120 33.30 4.38 -24.80
C LEU A 120 32.70 5.34 -25.83
N LEU A 121 31.83 6.24 -25.38
CA LEU A 121 31.22 7.26 -26.25
C LEU A 121 32.29 8.22 -26.77
N LEU A 122 33.17 8.68 -25.90
CA LEU A 122 34.23 9.62 -26.24
C LEU A 122 35.24 9.01 -27.23
N ILE A 123 35.68 7.77 -27.01
CA ILE A 123 36.64 7.12 -27.91
C ILE A 123 36.00 6.73 -29.26
N SER A 124 34.70 6.39 -29.28
CA SER A 124 33.95 6.22 -30.52
C SER A 124 33.83 7.54 -31.30
N TRP A 125 33.57 8.66 -30.61
CA TRP A 125 33.55 10.00 -31.22
C TRP A 125 34.92 10.42 -31.77
N LEU A 126 36.01 10.10 -31.07
CA LEU A 126 37.38 10.34 -31.56
C LEU A 126 37.72 9.50 -32.80
N GLY A 127 36.89 8.50 -33.14
CA GLY A 127 36.95 7.79 -34.42
C GLY A 127 37.74 6.48 -34.37
N VAL A 128 37.82 5.82 -33.21
CA VAL A 128 38.58 4.55 -33.10
C VAL A 128 38.10 3.49 -34.07
N ASP A 129 36.78 3.40 -34.25
CA ASP A 129 36.18 2.46 -35.17
C ASP A 129 36.37 2.87 -36.63
N LEU A 130 36.77 4.11 -36.97
CA LEU A 130 37.10 4.49 -38.35
C LEU A 130 38.41 3.85 -38.84
N LEU A 131 39.27 3.44 -37.90
CA LEU A 131 40.55 2.80 -38.19
C LEU A 131 40.46 1.28 -38.27
N ASP A 132 39.45 0.68 -37.63
CA ASP A 132 39.26 -0.77 -37.58
C ASP A 132 38.36 -1.27 -38.72
N HIS A 133 38.42 -2.56 -39.07
CA HIS A 133 37.54 -3.16 -40.09
C HIS A 133 36.29 -3.86 -39.50
N GLY A 134 36.06 -3.73 -38.18
CA GLY A 134 34.90 -4.29 -37.48
C GLY A 134 35.12 -5.70 -36.92
N ASP A 135 36.39 -6.10 -36.77
CA ASP A 135 36.82 -7.38 -36.21
C ASP A 135 37.49 -7.25 -34.82
N ARG A 136 37.72 -6.02 -34.34
CA ARG A 136 38.26 -5.76 -32.99
C ARG A 136 37.19 -5.28 -32.02
N VAL A 137 37.35 -5.62 -30.74
CA VAL A 137 36.42 -5.26 -29.66
C VAL A 137 37.13 -4.61 -28.48
N TYR A 138 36.43 -3.70 -27.81
CA TYR A 138 36.89 -3.00 -26.62
C TYR A 138 36.99 -3.95 -25.43
N ARG A 139 38.11 -3.95 -24.69
CA ARG A 139 38.21 -4.53 -23.35
C ARG A 139 38.98 -3.61 -22.42
N LEU A 140 38.42 -3.40 -21.22
CA LEU A 140 39.15 -2.79 -20.12
C LEU A 140 40.30 -3.71 -19.68
N LEU A 141 41.47 -3.14 -19.44
CA LEU A 141 42.69 -3.86 -19.04
C LEU A 141 43.07 -3.61 -17.59
N GLY A 142 42.70 -2.45 -17.05
CA GLY A 142 42.89 -2.12 -15.65
C GLY A 142 42.73 -0.63 -15.36
N CYS A 143 42.67 -0.32 -14.08
CA CYS A 143 42.60 1.04 -13.56
C CYS A 143 42.95 1.05 -12.07
N GLU A 144 43.10 2.24 -11.51
CA GLU A 144 43.12 2.51 -10.08
C GLU A 144 41.84 3.26 -9.72
N VAL A 145 41.05 2.73 -8.80
CA VAL A 145 39.78 3.30 -8.37
C VAL A 145 39.89 3.77 -6.92
N THR A 146 39.40 4.97 -6.65
CA THR A 146 39.29 5.53 -5.30
C THR A 146 37.86 6.01 -5.04
N TYR A 147 37.25 5.50 -3.98
CA TYR A 147 35.96 5.99 -3.47
C TYR A 147 36.24 7.10 -2.47
N HIS A 148 35.68 8.30 -2.65
CA HIS A 148 35.95 9.47 -1.79
C HIS A 148 34.85 9.74 -0.76
N GLY A 149 33.79 8.94 -0.79
CA GLY A 149 32.66 9.08 0.12
C GLY A 149 31.67 7.93 -0.05
N PRO A 150 30.47 8.04 0.56
CA PRO A 150 29.43 7.03 0.43
C PRO A 150 29.03 6.78 -1.02
N ARG A 151 28.64 5.55 -1.33
CA ARG A 151 28.00 5.18 -2.60
C ARG A 151 26.75 6.03 -2.88
N PRO A 152 26.45 6.29 -4.17
CA PRO A 152 25.30 7.09 -4.57
C PRO A 152 23.99 6.55 -3.99
N ALA A 153 23.16 7.42 -3.43
CA ALA A 153 21.83 7.13 -2.94
C ALA A 153 20.74 7.57 -3.91
N VAL A 154 19.54 7.00 -3.74
CA VAL A 154 18.32 7.47 -4.37
C VAL A 154 18.15 8.98 -4.24
N GLY A 155 17.76 9.62 -5.35
CA GLY A 155 17.55 11.06 -5.45
C GLY A 155 18.81 11.85 -5.81
N GLU A 156 20.00 11.25 -5.76
CA GLU A 156 21.24 11.91 -6.16
C GLU A 156 21.44 11.89 -7.69
N THR A 157 22.15 12.90 -8.20
CA THR A 157 22.61 12.96 -9.59
C THR A 157 24.13 12.88 -9.62
N LEU A 158 24.64 11.85 -10.28
CA LEU A 158 26.05 11.63 -10.55
C LEU A 158 26.46 12.48 -11.75
N ARG A 159 27.62 13.15 -11.66
CA ARG A 159 28.20 13.93 -12.74
C ARG A 159 29.62 13.44 -13.01
N TYR A 160 29.82 12.76 -14.12
CA TYR A 160 31.14 12.27 -14.51
C TYR A 160 31.83 13.27 -15.42
N GLU A 161 33.13 13.44 -15.21
CA GLU A 161 34.06 14.10 -16.12
C GLU A 161 35.12 13.06 -16.53
N ILE A 162 35.13 12.69 -17.80
CA ILE A 162 35.98 11.61 -18.31
C ILE A 162 36.91 12.17 -19.37
N HIS A 163 38.21 11.92 -19.21
CA HIS A 163 39.27 12.39 -20.09
C HIS A 163 39.96 11.21 -20.77
N VAL A 164 40.05 11.24 -22.10
CA VAL A 164 40.99 10.39 -22.84
C VAL A 164 42.32 11.12 -22.93
N GLU A 165 43.36 10.54 -22.33
CA GLU A 165 44.69 11.15 -22.17
C GLU A 165 45.64 10.84 -23.34
N GLY A 166 45.37 9.75 -24.06
CA GLY A 166 46.14 9.39 -25.25
C GLY A 166 45.86 7.98 -25.72
N HIS A 167 46.52 7.60 -26.80
CA HIS A 167 46.47 6.26 -27.38
C HIS A 167 47.86 5.78 -27.77
N ALA A 168 48.04 4.47 -27.81
CA ALA A 168 49.25 3.81 -28.27
C ALA A 168 48.89 2.60 -29.14
N GLU A 169 49.83 2.17 -29.97
CA GLU A 169 49.71 0.91 -30.70
C GLU A 169 50.93 0.05 -30.36
N HIS A 170 50.69 -1.21 -30.04
CA HIS A 170 51.72 -2.17 -29.70
C HIS A 170 51.37 -3.53 -30.29
N ASP A 171 52.24 -4.07 -31.14
CA ASP A 171 52.05 -5.35 -31.82
C ASP A 171 50.68 -5.48 -32.53
N GLY A 172 50.21 -4.37 -33.13
CA GLY A 172 48.92 -4.30 -33.82
C GLY A 172 47.70 -4.14 -32.90
N VAL A 173 47.88 -4.19 -31.57
CA VAL A 173 46.84 -3.90 -30.58
C VAL A 173 46.84 -2.42 -30.26
N ARG A 174 45.67 -1.79 -30.40
CA ARG A 174 45.46 -0.40 -30.00
C ARG A 174 45.09 -0.31 -28.53
N LEU A 175 45.76 0.57 -27.82
CA LEU A 175 45.52 0.89 -26.41
C LEU A 175 45.08 2.35 -26.30
N PHE A 176 44.18 2.65 -25.38
CA PHE A 176 43.90 4.02 -24.99
C PHE A 176 43.90 4.16 -23.46
N PHE A 177 44.24 5.37 -23.03
CA PHE A 177 44.43 5.72 -21.62
C PHE A 177 43.42 6.79 -21.23
N PHE A 178 42.83 6.66 -20.04
CA PHE A 178 41.81 7.57 -19.56
C PHE A 178 41.85 7.76 -18.05
N ARG A 179 41.24 8.85 -17.60
CA ARG A 179 40.91 9.11 -16.19
C ARG A 179 39.51 9.68 -16.08
N SER A 180 38.87 9.51 -14.94
CA SER A 180 37.57 10.10 -14.69
C SER A 180 37.36 10.52 -13.24
N ASP A 181 36.54 11.54 -13.04
CA ASP A 181 36.06 12.00 -11.73
C ASP A 181 34.53 12.01 -11.73
N CYS A 182 33.92 11.53 -10.65
CA CYS A 182 32.47 11.60 -10.44
C CYS A 182 32.14 12.49 -9.25
N TYR A 183 31.22 13.42 -9.46
CA TYR A 183 30.72 14.33 -8.45
C TYR A 183 29.24 14.08 -8.13
N VAL A 184 28.85 14.26 -6.87
CA VAL A 184 27.45 14.40 -6.46
C VAL A 184 27.32 15.76 -5.78
N GLY A 185 26.51 16.65 -6.35
CA GLY A 185 26.62 18.07 -6.01
C GLY A 185 28.05 18.55 -6.29
N GLU A 186 28.71 19.19 -5.32
CA GLU A 186 30.10 19.64 -5.43
C GLU A 186 31.12 18.63 -4.86
N GLU A 187 30.66 17.52 -4.27
CA GLU A 187 31.52 16.55 -3.61
C GLU A 187 32.06 15.53 -4.63
N LEU A 188 33.39 15.36 -4.66
CA LEU A 188 34.02 14.26 -5.38
C LEU A 188 33.68 12.93 -4.66
N ARG A 189 33.11 11.97 -5.39
CA ARG A 189 32.67 10.67 -4.83
C ARG A 189 33.43 9.48 -5.40
N LEU A 190 33.95 9.56 -6.62
CA LEU A 190 34.75 8.51 -7.24
C LEU A 190 35.83 9.12 -8.13
N SER A 191 37.03 8.55 -8.09
CA SER A 191 38.11 8.82 -9.04
C SER A 191 38.56 7.52 -9.70
N VAL A 192 38.78 7.56 -11.01
CA VAL A 192 39.46 6.51 -11.77
C VAL A 192 40.73 7.11 -12.36
N ARG A 193 41.87 6.46 -12.12
CA ARG A 193 43.20 6.85 -12.60
C ARG A 193 43.87 5.67 -13.30
N GLN A 194 44.86 5.97 -14.13
CA GLN A 194 45.60 4.96 -14.92
C GLN A 194 44.64 4.01 -15.66
N GLY A 195 43.49 4.52 -16.11
CA GLY A 195 42.51 3.73 -16.85
C GLY A 195 43.14 3.31 -18.17
N GLN A 196 43.10 2.02 -18.46
CA GLN A 196 43.68 1.46 -19.66
C GLN A 196 42.70 0.47 -20.27
N ALA A 197 42.43 0.63 -21.56
CA ALA A 197 41.63 -0.30 -22.34
C ALA A 197 42.27 -0.53 -23.72
N GLY A 198 41.89 -1.62 -24.38
CA GLY A 198 42.44 -2.00 -25.67
C GLY A 198 41.44 -2.64 -26.62
N TYR A 199 41.85 -2.76 -27.89
CA TYR A 199 41.04 -3.28 -28.99
C TYR A 199 41.61 -4.58 -29.53
N PHE A 200 40.89 -5.68 -29.33
CA PHE A 200 41.40 -7.03 -29.55
C PHE A 200 40.55 -7.80 -30.55
N THR A 201 41.20 -8.66 -31.34
CA THR A 201 40.53 -9.69 -32.14
C THR A 201 40.12 -10.88 -31.26
N ASP A 202 39.19 -11.71 -31.74
CA ASP A 202 38.78 -12.93 -31.04
C ASP A 202 39.97 -13.88 -30.74
N ALA A 203 40.95 -13.95 -31.65
CA ALA A 203 42.16 -14.77 -31.47
C ALA A 203 43.11 -14.22 -30.39
N GLU A 204 43.29 -12.90 -30.34
CA GLU A 204 44.09 -12.23 -29.30
C GLU A 204 43.45 -12.42 -27.91
N LEU A 205 42.12 -12.35 -27.82
CA LEU A 205 41.39 -12.59 -26.57
C LEU A 205 41.46 -14.05 -26.12
N ALA A 206 41.29 -15.00 -27.04
CA ALA A 206 41.41 -16.43 -26.74
C ALA A 206 42.83 -16.84 -26.31
N GLY A 207 43.85 -16.11 -26.76
CA GLY A 207 45.26 -16.33 -26.40
C GLY A 207 45.68 -15.79 -25.03
N SER A 208 44.78 -15.11 -24.30
CA SER A 208 45.14 -14.51 -23.01
C SER A 208 45.63 -15.53 -21.99
N GLN A 209 46.72 -15.18 -21.30
CA GLN A 209 47.30 -15.99 -20.22
C GLN A 209 46.68 -15.66 -18.84
N GLY A 210 45.66 -14.80 -18.79
CA GLY A 210 45.04 -14.34 -17.57
C GLY A 210 45.93 -13.40 -16.75
N VAL A 211 45.48 -13.07 -15.55
CA VAL A 211 46.22 -12.27 -14.58
C VAL A 211 47.28 -13.15 -13.93
N ARG A 212 48.53 -12.69 -13.96
CA ARG A 212 49.59 -13.24 -13.12
C ARG A 212 49.48 -12.61 -11.74
N TRP A 213 49.02 -13.40 -10.78
CA TRP A 213 48.99 -13.03 -9.38
C TRP A 213 49.79 -14.04 -8.56
N SER A 214 50.53 -13.54 -7.58
CA SER A 214 51.20 -14.31 -6.56
C SER A 214 51.06 -13.52 -5.26
N PRO A 215 50.83 -14.17 -4.11
CA PRO A 215 50.74 -13.46 -2.85
C PRO A 215 52.06 -12.73 -2.57
N GLU A 216 51.97 -11.42 -2.32
CA GLU A 216 53.10 -10.64 -1.81
C GLU A 216 53.47 -11.11 -0.38
N PRO A 217 54.67 -10.76 0.15
CA PRO A 217 55.04 -11.06 1.53
C PRO A 217 53.95 -10.62 2.51
N SER A 218 53.75 -11.38 3.59
CA SER A 218 52.64 -11.18 4.52
C SER A 218 52.40 -9.71 4.87
N PRO A 219 51.21 -9.14 4.57
CA PRO A 219 50.92 -7.75 4.84
C PRO A 219 50.98 -7.45 6.35
N ALA A 220 51.31 -6.21 6.74
CA ALA A 220 51.27 -5.79 8.14
C ALA A 220 49.81 -5.67 8.63
N GLY A 221 49.54 -6.04 9.88
CA GLY A 221 48.20 -5.89 10.49
C GLY A 221 47.72 -7.14 11.24
N ALA A 222 46.85 -6.93 12.23
CA ALA A 222 46.19 -7.99 12.96
C ALA A 222 44.89 -8.44 12.25
N VAL A 223 44.43 -9.65 12.57
CA VAL A 223 43.13 -10.19 12.17
C VAL A 223 42.38 -10.45 13.46
N ASP A 224 41.33 -9.67 13.70
CA ASP A 224 40.45 -9.88 14.84
C ASP A 224 39.69 -11.22 14.69
N PRO A 225 39.40 -11.93 15.79
CA PRO A 225 38.67 -13.19 15.72
C PRO A 225 37.22 -12.96 15.26
N PRO A 226 36.54 -14.01 14.73
CA PRO A 226 35.12 -13.95 14.44
C PRO A 226 34.30 -13.55 15.67
N ALA A 227 33.25 -12.75 15.48
CA ALA A 227 32.29 -12.41 16.54
C ALA A 227 31.45 -13.63 16.93
N VAL A 228 31.11 -14.47 15.94
CA VAL A 228 30.50 -15.78 16.12
C VAL A 228 31.27 -16.77 15.24
N PRO A 229 31.71 -17.93 15.78
CA PRO A 229 32.33 -18.96 14.97
C PRO A 229 31.38 -19.45 13.86
N PRO A 230 31.83 -19.57 12.59
CA PRO A 230 30.99 -20.09 11.51
C PRO A 230 30.52 -21.52 11.81
N ALA A 231 29.21 -21.77 11.69
CA ALA A 231 28.63 -23.10 11.88
C ALA A 231 28.94 -24.07 10.73
N ALA A 232 29.29 -23.55 9.57
CA ALA A 232 29.63 -24.30 8.36
C ALA A 232 30.80 -23.63 7.62
N THR A 233 31.52 -24.43 6.84
CA THR A 233 32.64 -23.98 5.99
C THR A 233 32.26 -23.93 4.51
N ALA A 234 30.99 -24.20 4.18
CA ALA A 234 30.43 -24.11 2.83
C ALA A 234 28.91 -23.92 2.91
N PHE A 235 28.34 -23.22 1.92
CA PHE A 235 26.93 -22.85 1.83
C PHE A 235 26.43 -23.07 0.40
N GLY A 236 25.43 -23.93 0.26
CA GLY A 236 24.81 -24.22 -1.04
C GLY A 236 23.83 -23.11 -1.50
N PRO A 237 23.23 -23.28 -2.70
CA PRO A 237 22.41 -22.24 -3.32
C PRO A 237 21.26 -21.70 -2.48
N ASP A 238 20.56 -22.56 -1.75
CA ASP A 238 19.42 -22.12 -0.94
C ASP A 238 19.86 -21.25 0.26
N ALA A 239 21.00 -21.57 0.88
CA ALA A 239 21.54 -20.79 1.99
C ALA A 239 22.06 -19.43 1.52
N VAL A 240 22.81 -19.40 0.42
CA VAL A 240 23.33 -18.16 -0.17
C VAL A 240 22.18 -17.25 -0.64
N ARG A 241 21.15 -17.81 -1.28
CA ARG A 241 19.94 -17.06 -1.63
C ARG A 241 19.20 -16.53 -0.39
N ALA A 242 19.12 -17.32 0.68
CA ALA A 242 18.50 -16.85 1.92
C ALA A 242 19.23 -15.65 2.53
N PHE A 243 20.57 -15.60 2.48
CA PHE A 243 21.33 -14.42 2.89
C PHE A 243 21.02 -13.20 2.01
N ALA A 244 21.00 -13.37 0.68
CA ALA A 244 20.66 -12.30 -0.26
C ALA A 244 19.26 -11.70 0.00
N GLU A 245 18.29 -12.56 0.33
CA GLU A 245 16.90 -12.19 0.67
C GLU A 245 16.74 -11.66 2.12
N GLY A 246 17.85 -11.35 2.82
CA GLY A 246 17.81 -10.79 4.16
C GLY A 246 17.39 -11.78 5.26
N ARG A 247 17.60 -13.09 5.04
CA ARG A 247 17.32 -14.16 6.02
C ARG A 247 18.59 -14.90 6.46
N PRO A 248 19.54 -14.23 7.15
CA PRO A 248 20.81 -14.83 7.54
C PRO A 248 20.64 -15.99 8.53
N ALA A 249 19.58 -16.03 9.33
CA ALA A 249 19.26 -17.19 10.17
C ALA A 249 19.04 -18.49 9.36
N ASP A 250 18.44 -18.38 8.18
CA ASP A 250 18.22 -19.51 7.28
C ASP A 250 19.50 -19.90 6.51
N CYS A 251 20.47 -18.98 6.38
CA CYS A 251 21.77 -19.22 5.76
C CYS A 251 22.78 -19.85 6.74
N PHE A 252 22.99 -19.20 7.88
CA PHE A 252 24.09 -19.52 8.80
C PHE A 252 23.68 -20.45 9.96
N GLY A 253 22.38 -20.65 10.17
CA GLY A 253 21.86 -21.65 11.10
C GLY A 253 21.90 -21.24 12.58
N PRO A 254 22.12 -22.18 13.52
CA PRO A 254 22.01 -21.93 14.96
C PRO A 254 22.84 -20.74 15.45
N GLY A 255 22.27 -19.94 16.35
CA GLY A 255 22.89 -18.72 16.88
C GLY A 255 22.56 -17.44 16.10
N TRP A 256 21.89 -17.57 14.94
CA TRP A 256 21.49 -16.44 14.10
C TRP A 256 20.04 -16.02 14.25
N ASP A 257 19.22 -16.70 15.06
CA ASP A 257 17.77 -16.43 15.15
C ASP A 257 17.45 -14.98 15.55
N VAL A 258 18.30 -14.32 16.35
CA VAL A 258 18.13 -12.91 16.72
C VAL A 258 18.12 -11.97 15.51
N SER A 259 18.71 -12.35 14.38
CA SER A 259 18.65 -11.58 13.14
C SER A 259 17.27 -11.53 12.50
N ARG A 260 16.37 -12.47 12.85
CA ARG A 260 14.97 -12.45 12.38
C ARG A 260 14.20 -11.23 12.90
N ALA A 261 14.71 -10.61 13.96
CA ALA A 261 14.19 -9.37 14.54
C ALA A 261 14.74 -8.09 13.88
N HIS A 262 15.66 -8.19 12.90
CA HIS A 262 16.17 -7.02 12.19
C HIS A 262 15.05 -6.34 11.40
N VAL A 263 14.96 -5.02 11.52
CA VAL A 263 14.10 -4.18 10.69
C VAL A 263 14.63 -4.15 9.26
N ARG A 264 15.95 -4.02 9.10
CA ARG A 264 16.63 -4.05 7.80
C ARG A 264 17.99 -4.74 7.94
N THR A 265 18.04 -6.02 7.63
CA THR A 265 19.27 -6.82 7.66
C THR A 265 20.33 -6.27 6.68
N PRO A 266 21.62 -6.19 7.07
CA PRO A 266 22.69 -5.84 6.15
C PRO A 266 22.90 -6.91 5.08
N THR A 267 22.64 -6.58 3.83
CA THR A 267 22.99 -7.39 2.65
C THR A 267 23.58 -6.47 1.57
N PRO A 268 24.49 -6.96 0.71
CA PRO A 268 25.13 -6.13 -0.32
C PRO A 268 24.29 -6.03 -1.61
N GLY A 269 23.23 -6.84 -1.76
CA GLY A 269 22.38 -6.87 -2.95
C GLY A 269 21.38 -8.02 -2.92
N GLU A 270 20.45 -8.01 -3.87
CA GLU A 270 19.43 -9.04 -4.07
C GLU A 270 19.00 -9.14 -5.55
N GLY A 271 18.10 -10.08 -5.87
CA GLY A 271 17.52 -10.21 -7.20
C GLY A 271 18.57 -10.43 -8.30
N ARG A 272 18.39 -9.76 -9.45
CA ARG A 272 19.26 -9.96 -10.64
C ARG A 272 20.72 -9.49 -10.46
N LEU A 273 21.00 -8.68 -9.43
CA LEU A 273 22.36 -8.22 -9.11
C LEU A 273 23.05 -9.05 -8.04
N TRP A 274 22.37 -10.04 -7.49
CA TRP A 274 23.04 -11.04 -6.68
C TRP A 274 23.85 -11.97 -7.60
N LEU A 275 25.17 -11.97 -7.45
CA LEU A 275 26.12 -12.61 -8.38
C LEU A 275 26.76 -13.88 -7.82
N LEU A 276 26.33 -14.38 -6.65
CA LEU A 276 26.86 -15.59 -6.01
C LEU A 276 25.83 -16.71 -6.00
N ASP A 277 26.13 -17.88 -6.58
CA ASP A 277 25.24 -19.03 -6.44
C ASP A 277 25.56 -19.83 -5.17
N GLU A 278 26.83 -20.13 -4.92
CA GLU A 278 27.25 -20.93 -3.77
C GLU A 278 28.56 -20.42 -3.15
N VAL A 279 28.76 -20.68 -1.87
CA VAL A 279 30.04 -20.51 -1.17
C VAL A 279 30.62 -21.89 -0.92
N SER A 280 31.54 -22.30 -1.77
CA SER A 280 32.13 -23.65 -1.71
C SER A 280 33.19 -23.82 -0.63
N GLU A 281 33.74 -22.72 -0.12
CA GLU A 281 34.76 -22.73 0.94
C GLU A 281 34.73 -21.42 1.74
N LEU A 282 34.77 -21.54 3.07
CA LEU A 282 34.96 -20.48 4.05
C LEU A 282 35.92 -21.02 5.11
N ASP A 283 37.12 -20.44 5.17
CA ASP A 283 38.13 -20.78 6.19
C ASP A 283 38.69 -19.50 6.82
N PRO A 284 38.31 -19.15 8.06
CA PRO A 284 38.81 -17.97 8.76
C PRO A 284 40.34 -17.98 9.01
N ALA A 285 41.00 -19.13 8.92
CA ALA A 285 42.45 -19.29 9.06
C ALA A 285 43.14 -19.66 7.73
N GLY A 286 42.39 -19.64 6.63
CA GLY A 286 42.86 -20.06 5.31
C GLY A 286 43.63 -18.98 4.55
N GLY A 287 43.88 -19.27 3.27
CA GLY A 287 44.54 -18.35 2.35
C GLY A 287 46.07 -18.32 2.50
N PRO A 288 46.78 -17.63 1.60
CA PRO A 288 48.24 -17.65 1.55
C PRO A 288 48.93 -17.03 2.77
N TRP A 289 48.19 -16.22 3.55
CA TRP A 289 48.69 -15.57 4.76
C TRP A 289 48.18 -16.20 6.06
N GLY A 290 47.33 -17.23 5.99
CA GLY A 290 46.72 -17.85 7.17
C GLY A 290 45.78 -16.92 7.94
N ARG A 291 45.07 -16.04 7.21
CA ARG A 291 44.32 -14.89 7.73
C ARG A 291 42.83 -14.91 7.36
N GLY A 292 42.43 -15.84 6.51
CA GLY A 292 41.08 -15.95 5.98
C GLY A 292 41.05 -16.20 4.49
N TYR A 293 40.13 -17.07 4.08
CA TYR A 293 39.84 -17.38 2.68
C TYR A 293 38.35 -17.66 2.48
N LEU A 294 37.81 -17.20 1.35
CA LEU A 294 36.49 -17.58 0.87
C LEU A 294 36.50 -17.83 -0.64
N ARG A 295 35.76 -18.86 -1.07
CA ARG A 295 35.52 -19.19 -2.48
C ARG A 295 34.03 -19.18 -2.84
N ALA A 296 33.65 -18.06 -3.45
CA ALA A 296 32.47 -17.75 -4.27
C ALA A 296 32.37 -18.54 -5.58
N GLU A 297 31.26 -19.19 -5.96
CA GLU A 297 31.09 -19.71 -7.34
C GLU A 297 29.68 -19.44 -7.91
N SER A 298 29.62 -19.20 -9.23
CA SER A 298 28.37 -18.95 -9.96
C SER A 298 28.39 -19.60 -11.35
N GLU A 299 27.25 -20.16 -11.73
CA GLU A 299 26.97 -20.64 -13.08
C GLU A 299 26.80 -19.45 -14.03
N VAL A 300 27.36 -19.56 -15.24
CA VAL A 300 27.13 -18.61 -16.32
C VAL A 300 26.13 -19.22 -17.29
N ARG A 301 25.05 -18.50 -17.56
CA ARG A 301 24.03 -18.92 -18.51
C ARG A 301 24.07 -18.04 -19.76
N PRO A 302 23.96 -18.62 -20.97
CA PRO A 302 24.02 -17.84 -22.21
C PRO A 302 22.98 -16.71 -22.31
N ASP A 303 21.90 -16.79 -21.55
CA ASP A 303 20.77 -15.85 -21.47
C ASP A 303 20.82 -14.95 -20.21
N ASP A 304 21.94 -14.90 -19.49
CA ASP A 304 22.10 -13.95 -18.39
C ASP A 304 21.89 -12.50 -18.86
N TRP A 305 21.12 -11.75 -18.08
CA TRP A 305 20.57 -10.43 -18.44
C TRP A 305 21.62 -9.39 -18.89
N PHE A 306 22.86 -9.51 -18.41
CA PHE A 306 23.94 -8.58 -18.76
C PHE A 306 24.52 -8.83 -20.15
N PHE A 307 24.37 -10.03 -20.75
CA PHE A 307 24.85 -10.26 -22.13
C PHE A 307 24.04 -9.49 -23.16
N ASP A 308 22.72 -9.44 -22.99
CA ASP A 308 21.83 -8.64 -23.85
C ASP A 308 22.01 -7.13 -23.63
N GLY A 309 22.36 -6.74 -22.40
CA GLY A 309 22.52 -5.35 -21.99
C GLY A 309 23.89 -4.74 -22.29
N HIS A 310 25.00 -5.47 -22.21
CA HIS A 310 26.32 -4.84 -22.14
C HIS A 310 26.87 -4.37 -23.50
N PHE A 311 27.09 -5.21 -24.52
CA PHE A 311 27.55 -4.75 -25.84
C PHE A 311 26.80 -5.41 -27.00
N HIS A 312 26.32 -4.57 -27.93
CA HIS A 312 25.64 -5.04 -29.13
C HIS A 312 26.59 -5.80 -30.06
N ASN A 313 26.26 -7.05 -30.40
CA ASN A 313 27.06 -7.99 -31.22
C ASN A 313 28.41 -8.42 -30.62
N ASP A 314 28.64 -8.15 -29.34
CA ASP A 314 29.83 -8.53 -28.57
C ASP A 314 29.46 -8.89 -27.11
N PRO A 315 28.62 -9.91 -26.88
CA PRO A 315 28.12 -10.21 -25.54
C PRO A 315 29.27 -10.63 -24.61
N CYS A 316 29.50 -9.85 -23.55
CA CYS A 316 30.39 -10.20 -22.46
C CYS A 316 29.91 -9.58 -21.14
N MET A 317 30.30 -10.15 -20.01
CA MET A 317 30.05 -9.53 -18.70
C MET A 317 30.97 -8.30 -18.51
N PRO A 318 30.47 -7.18 -17.97
CA PRO A 318 31.30 -6.07 -17.52
C PRO A 318 32.31 -6.51 -16.44
N GLY A 319 33.55 -6.03 -16.54
CA GLY A 319 34.57 -6.30 -15.50
C GLY A 319 34.21 -5.72 -14.13
N THR A 320 33.41 -4.66 -14.13
CA THR A 320 32.81 -4.07 -12.93
C THR A 320 31.83 -5.00 -12.22
N LEU A 321 31.11 -5.88 -12.94
CA LEU A 321 30.29 -6.91 -12.32
C LEU A 321 31.15 -8.05 -11.74
N MET A 322 32.29 -8.40 -12.35
CA MET A 322 33.22 -9.35 -11.73
C MET A 322 33.74 -8.82 -10.39
N PHE A 323 34.05 -7.52 -10.33
CA PHE A 323 34.40 -6.85 -9.08
C PHE A 323 33.25 -6.82 -8.06
N GLU A 324 32.04 -6.52 -8.51
CA GLU A 324 30.84 -6.53 -7.63
C GLU A 324 30.62 -7.90 -7.01
N GLY A 325 30.76 -9.00 -7.77
CA GLY A 325 30.69 -10.36 -7.22
C GLY A 325 31.74 -10.59 -6.12
N CYS A 326 32.97 -10.09 -6.28
CA CYS A 326 33.96 -10.15 -5.22
C CYS A 326 33.58 -9.30 -3.98
N VAL A 327 32.98 -8.12 -4.16
CA VAL A 327 32.48 -7.29 -3.05
C VAL A 327 31.35 -8.00 -2.29
N GLN A 328 30.44 -8.68 -2.99
CA GLN A 328 29.40 -9.50 -2.37
C GLN A 328 30.00 -10.68 -1.59
N ALA A 329 31.05 -11.31 -2.13
CA ALA A 329 31.76 -12.38 -1.45
C ALA A 329 32.48 -11.88 -0.17
N MET A 330 33.05 -10.67 -0.20
CA MET A 330 33.59 -10.00 0.99
C MET A 330 32.51 -9.70 2.04
N ALA A 331 31.35 -9.22 1.61
CA ALA A 331 30.22 -8.96 2.50
C ALA A 331 29.68 -10.26 3.14
N PHE A 332 29.59 -11.34 2.36
CA PHE A 332 29.24 -12.67 2.86
C PHE A 332 30.26 -13.16 3.90
N TYR A 333 31.56 -12.97 3.66
CA TYR A 333 32.60 -13.32 4.63
C TYR A 333 32.39 -12.58 5.97
N LEU A 334 32.23 -11.26 5.93
CA LEU A 334 31.97 -10.46 7.14
C LEU A 334 30.70 -10.91 7.87
N ALA A 335 29.62 -11.21 7.14
CA ALA A 335 28.40 -11.74 7.72
C ALA A 335 28.66 -13.11 8.35
N ALA A 336 29.26 -14.06 7.65
CA ALA A 336 29.51 -15.42 8.15
C ALA A 336 30.35 -15.45 9.45
N LEU A 337 31.20 -14.44 9.68
CA LEU A 337 31.96 -14.28 10.93
C LEU A 337 31.16 -13.63 12.08
N GLY A 338 29.87 -13.34 11.89
CA GLY A 338 28.96 -12.81 12.90
C GLY A 338 28.95 -11.28 13.01
N PHE A 339 29.69 -10.54 12.17
CA PHE A 339 29.81 -9.09 12.33
C PHE A 339 28.52 -8.32 12.00
N THR A 340 27.50 -8.94 11.39
CA THR A 340 26.21 -8.29 11.08
C THR A 340 25.13 -8.54 12.15
N LEU A 341 25.36 -9.43 13.11
CA LEU A 341 24.32 -9.97 14.00
C LEU A 341 23.63 -8.89 14.85
N ASP A 342 24.38 -7.92 15.36
CA ASP A 342 23.94 -6.81 16.20
C ASP A 342 23.84 -5.47 15.46
N ARG A 343 23.88 -5.50 14.11
CA ARG A 343 23.97 -4.31 13.24
C ARG A 343 22.76 -4.15 12.34
N ASP A 344 21.58 -4.18 12.95
CA ASP A 344 20.32 -3.89 12.28
C ASP A 344 20.35 -2.50 11.61
N GLY A 345 20.01 -2.45 10.32
CA GLY A 345 20.01 -1.23 9.51
C GLY A 345 21.39 -0.73 9.06
N TRP A 346 22.47 -1.50 9.23
CA TRP A 346 23.78 -1.13 8.66
C TRP A 346 23.87 -1.51 7.17
N ARG A 347 24.93 -1.06 6.49
CA ARG A 347 25.23 -1.44 5.10
C ARG A 347 26.72 -1.66 4.88
N PHE A 348 27.06 -2.37 3.80
CA PHE A 348 28.44 -2.53 3.35
C PHE A 348 28.87 -1.33 2.49
N GLU A 349 30.11 -0.87 2.67
CA GLU A 349 30.64 0.32 2.01
C GLU A 349 32.15 0.12 1.73
N PRO A 350 32.63 0.34 0.50
CA PRO A 350 34.07 0.36 0.23
C PRO A 350 34.77 1.38 1.14
N VAL A 351 35.98 1.07 1.61
CA VAL A 351 36.73 2.04 2.44
C VAL A 351 37.10 3.26 1.58
N SER A 352 36.81 4.45 2.11
CA SER A 352 37.07 5.72 1.42
C SER A 352 38.56 6.09 1.42
N ASP A 353 38.96 6.87 0.40
CA ASP A 353 40.28 7.47 0.21
C ASP A 353 41.44 6.48 0.08
N GLU A 354 41.12 5.23 -0.25
CA GLU A 354 42.08 4.20 -0.60
C GLU A 354 42.00 3.86 -2.09
N SER A 355 43.16 3.62 -2.71
CA SER A 355 43.26 3.28 -4.12
C SER A 355 43.29 1.76 -4.31
N TYR A 356 42.32 1.26 -5.07
CA TYR A 356 42.20 -0.16 -5.42
C TYR A 356 42.66 -0.35 -6.86
N ARG A 357 43.74 -1.12 -7.03
CA ARG A 357 44.29 -1.43 -8.35
C ARG A 357 43.60 -2.66 -8.93
N MET A 358 42.94 -2.47 -10.07
CA MET A 358 42.18 -3.48 -10.79
C MET A 358 42.92 -3.89 -12.07
N ARG A 359 42.95 -5.18 -12.38
CA ARG A 359 43.57 -5.74 -13.59
C ARG A 359 42.60 -6.72 -14.23
N CYS A 360 42.35 -6.55 -15.52
CA CYS A 360 41.47 -7.37 -16.34
C CYS A 360 42.28 -8.02 -17.47
N ARG A 361 42.29 -9.35 -17.50
CA ARG A 361 43.00 -10.17 -18.51
C ARG A 361 42.15 -11.33 -19.02
N GLY A 362 40.87 -11.41 -18.68
CA GLY A 362 39.94 -12.38 -19.22
C GLY A 362 38.56 -11.77 -19.40
N GLN A 363 37.63 -12.57 -19.92
CA GLN A 363 36.25 -12.17 -20.17
C GLN A 363 35.31 -13.32 -19.84
N VAL A 364 34.11 -12.98 -19.37
CA VAL A 364 32.98 -13.91 -19.29
C VAL A 364 32.15 -13.70 -20.54
N THR A 365 31.85 -14.78 -21.25
CA THR A 365 31.10 -14.79 -22.51
C THR A 365 29.92 -15.76 -22.40
N PRO A 366 28.96 -15.78 -23.34
CA PRO A 366 27.89 -16.78 -23.34
C PRO A 366 28.38 -18.23 -23.48
N GLN A 367 29.65 -18.45 -23.83
CA GLN A 367 30.26 -19.79 -23.88
C GLN A 367 30.91 -20.20 -22.56
N SER A 368 31.15 -19.24 -21.67
CA SER A 368 31.68 -19.49 -20.33
C SER A 368 30.69 -20.31 -19.52
N ARG A 369 31.19 -21.11 -18.57
CA ARG A 369 30.32 -21.98 -17.75
C ARG A 369 30.30 -21.58 -16.30
N ARG A 370 31.43 -21.10 -15.77
CA ARG A 370 31.56 -20.85 -14.34
C ARG A 370 32.47 -19.67 -14.07
N VAL A 371 32.02 -18.82 -13.15
CA VAL A 371 32.82 -17.75 -12.54
C VAL A 371 33.07 -18.11 -11.10
N ARG A 372 34.32 -17.95 -10.67
CA ARG A 372 34.74 -18.17 -9.28
C ARG A 372 35.29 -16.87 -8.73
N TYR A 373 34.82 -16.47 -7.55
CA TYR A 373 35.26 -15.30 -6.81
C TYR A 373 36.03 -15.75 -5.56
N GLU A 374 37.30 -15.37 -5.45
CA GLU A 374 38.16 -15.74 -4.32
C GLU A 374 38.55 -14.50 -3.53
N VAL A 375 38.37 -14.58 -2.22
CA VAL A 375 38.70 -13.52 -1.26
C VAL A 375 39.87 -14.00 -0.42
N PHE A 376 41.03 -13.37 -0.57
CA PHE A 376 42.25 -13.66 0.21
C PHE A 376 42.42 -12.56 1.27
N VAL A 377 42.14 -12.88 2.53
CA VAL A 377 42.09 -11.87 3.60
C VAL A 377 43.49 -11.40 3.98
N SER A 378 43.73 -10.10 3.88
CA SER A 378 44.97 -9.45 4.30
C SER A 378 44.85 -8.77 5.67
N GLY A 379 43.65 -8.36 6.08
CA GLY A 379 43.38 -7.78 7.40
C GLY A 379 41.90 -7.75 7.76
N LEU A 380 41.59 -7.79 9.05
CA LEU A 380 40.24 -7.74 9.58
C LEU A 380 40.24 -7.01 10.93
N SER A 381 39.45 -5.96 11.05
CA SER A 381 39.23 -5.23 12.31
C SER A 381 37.76 -5.20 12.67
N SER A 382 37.42 -5.46 13.92
CA SER A 382 36.06 -5.46 14.48
C SER A 382 35.58 -4.06 14.90
N HIS A 383 36.50 -3.15 15.23
CA HIS A 383 36.22 -1.83 15.81
C HIS A 383 37.00 -0.69 15.13
N PRO A 384 36.47 0.55 15.13
CA PRO A 384 35.13 0.94 15.59
C PRO A 384 34.02 0.47 14.63
N ARG A 385 34.38 0.08 13.40
CA ARG A 385 33.50 -0.48 12.39
C ARG A 385 34.15 -1.75 11.80
N PRO A 386 33.43 -2.88 11.70
CA PRO A 386 33.96 -4.07 11.05
C PRO A 386 34.47 -3.73 9.66
N THR A 387 35.75 -4.01 9.39
CA THR A 387 36.42 -3.67 8.14
C THR A 387 37.27 -4.84 7.69
N LEU A 388 37.00 -5.32 6.48
CA LEU A 388 37.74 -6.39 5.81
C LEU A 388 38.67 -5.78 4.75
N ARG A 389 39.91 -6.26 4.70
CA ARG A 389 40.86 -6.00 3.62
C ARG A 389 41.23 -7.30 2.94
N ALA A 390 41.18 -7.35 1.61
CA ALA A 390 41.47 -8.56 0.87
C ALA A 390 42.03 -8.30 -0.54
N ASP A 391 42.81 -9.25 -1.03
CA ASP A 391 43.06 -9.41 -2.46
C ASP A 391 41.93 -10.26 -3.05
N LEU A 392 41.41 -9.82 -4.19
CA LEU A 392 40.26 -10.43 -4.86
C LEU A 392 40.72 -11.01 -6.20
N LEU A 393 40.44 -12.30 -6.42
CA LEU A 393 40.72 -12.97 -7.69
C LEU A 393 39.43 -13.53 -8.27
N CYS A 394 39.13 -13.21 -9.53
CA CYS A 394 38.01 -13.79 -10.24
C CYS A 394 38.51 -14.63 -11.42
N THR A 395 38.07 -15.88 -11.45
CA THR A 395 38.51 -16.93 -12.38
C THR A 395 37.33 -17.38 -13.23
N VAL A 396 37.51 -17.47 -14.55
CA VAL A 396 36.48 -17.89 -15.51
C VAL A 396 36.92 -19.19 -16.16
N ASP A 397 36.18 -20.27 -15.92
CA ASP A 397 36.52 -21.62 -16.40
C ASP A 397 37.99 -22.03 -16.13
N GLY A 398 38.54 -21.61 -14.98
CA GLY A 398 39.91 -21.88 -14.56
C GLY A 398 40.96 -20.83 -14.97
N LEU A 399 40.61 -19.87 -15.83
CA LEU A 399 41.50 -18.77 -16.22
C LEU A 399 41.36 -17.58 -15.24
N PRO A 400 42.43 -17.11 -14.58
CA PRO A 400 42.39 -15.92 -13.74
C PRO A 400 42.09 -14.67 -14.58
N ALA A 401 40.83 -14.25 -14.62
CA ALA A 401 40.36 -13.22 -15.55
C ALA A 401 40.49 -11.80 -14.97
N PHE A 402 40.31 -11.66 -13.66
CA PHE A 402 40.26 -10.38 -12.98
C PHE A 402 40.95 -10.44 -11.61
N HIS A 403 41.62 -9.35 -11.23
CA HIS A 403 42.24 -9.19 -9.92
C HIS A 403 42.10 -7.76 -9.40
N ALA A 404 41.75 -7.60 -8.13
CA ALA A 404 41.79 -6.34 -7.41
C ALA A 404 42.61 -6.47 -6.12
N SER A 405 43.62 -5.61 -5.95
CA SER A 405 44.52 -5.67 -4.79
C SER A 405 44.05 -4.81 -3.63
N GLY A 406 44.14 -5.33 -2.41
CA GLY A 406 44.02 -4.55 -1.17
C GLY A 406 42.65 -3.88 -0.95
N VAL A 407 41.58 -4.47 -1.49
CA VAL A 407 40.24 -3.89 -1.43
C VAL A 407 39.73 -3.86 0.01
N GLY A 408 39.28 -2.68 0.45
CA GLY A 408 38.67 -2.48 1.77
C GLY A 408 37.15 -2.47 1.68
N LEU A 409 36.48 -3.22 2.56
CA LEU A 409 35.03 -3.20 2.75
C LEU A 409 34.70 -3.03 4.23
N ALA A 410 33.97 -1.97 4.57
CA ALA A 410 33.54 -1.69 5.93
C ALA A 410 32.02 -1.86 6.07
N LEU A 411 31.59 -2.24 7.27
CA LEU A 411 30.19 -2.18 7.67
C LEU A 411 29.96 -0.81 8.34
N VAL A 412 29.04 -0.01 7.79
CA VAL A 412 28.77 1.36 8.25
C VAL A 412 27.30 1.54 8.65
N PRO A 413 27.00 2.42 9.62
CA PRO A 413 25.61 2.73 9.99
C PRO A 413 24.80 3.27 8.81
N ASP A 414 23.52 2.90 8.75
CA ASP A 414 22.49 3.49 7.91
C ASP A 414 21.13 3.40 8.60
N TRP A 415 20.09 3.90 7.94
CA TRP A 415 18.74 3.93 8.48
C TRP A 415 17.71 3.53 7.42
N PRO A 416 16.75 2.65 7.74
CA PRO A 416 15.75 2.19 6.76
C PRO A 416 15.03 3.34 6.03
N LEU A 417 14.69 4.42 6.75
CA LEU A 417 13.92 5.53 6.18
C LEU A 417 14.70 6.40 5.19
N GLU A 418 16.04 6.31 5.13
CA GLU A 418 16.83 7.03 4.12
C GLU A 418 16.43 6.63 2.69
N TYR A 419 16.10 5.34 2.52
CA TYR A 419 15.58 4.80 1.26
C TYR A 419 14.05 4.65 1.27
N TRP A 420 13.47 4.05 2.30
CA TRP A 420 12.05 3.65 2.27
C TRP A 420 11.08 4.82 2.08
N ARG A 421 11.46 6.03 2.50
CA ARG A 421 10.64 7.23 2.29
C ARG A 421 10.35 7.54 0.82
N TRP A 422 11.18 7.06 -0.10
CA TRP A 422 11.02 7.23 -1.53
C TRP A 422 10.05 6.20 -2.15
N LEU A 423 9.69 5.15 -1.39
CA LEU A 423 8.91 4.01 -1.84
C LEU A 423 7.41 4.26 -1.68
N GLY A 424 6.78 4.84 -2.69
CA GLY A 424 5.33 4.99 -2.73
C GLY A 424 4.74 5.91 -1.63
N PRO A 425 3.40 6.07 -1.61
CA PRO A 425 2.72 6.80 -0.54
C PRO A 425 2.72 6.00 0.78
N PRO A 426 2.38 6.64 1.92
CA PRO A 426 2.19 5.94 3.18
C PRO A 426 1.16 4.81 3.05
N ALA A 427 1.53 3.62 3.50
CA ALA A 427 0.64 2.46 3.56
C ALA A 427 0.25 2.16 5.01
N VAL A 428 -0.90 1.50 5.18
CA VAL A 428 -1.40 1.03 6.48
C VAL A 428 -1.58 -0.47 6.41
N GLN A 429 -1.24 -1.17 7.49
CA GLN A 429 -1.57 -2.59 7.62
C GLN A 429 -3.06 -2.73 7.96
N THR A 430 -3.83 -3.27 7.02
CA THR A 430 -5.29 -3.35 7.11
C THR A 430 -5.83 -4.66 7.64
N SER A 431 -4.98 -5.70 7.69
CA SER A 431 -5.34 -7.05 8.16
C SER A 431 -4.17 -7.73 8.87
N GLY A 432 -4.39 -8.94 9.39
CA GLY A 432 -3.36 -9.82 9.92
C GLY A 432 -2.29 -10.23 8.90
N ALA A 433 -2.51 -10.03 7.60
CA ALA A 433 -1.52 -10.30 6.56
C ALA A 433 -0.40 -9.23 6.58
N PRO A 434 0.88 -9.61 6.74
CA PRO A 434 1.97 -8.65 6.90
C PRO A 434 2.21 -7.85 5.62
N VAL A 435 2.25 -6.52 5.76
CA VAL A 435 2.73 -5.62 4.71
C VAL A 435 4.26 -5.50 4.82
N PRO A 436 5.03 -5.55 3.72
CA PRO A 436 6.48 -5.36 3.78
C PRO A 436 6.85 -4.01 4.43
N LEU A 437 7.78 -4.02 5.38
CA LEU A 437 8.22 -2.81 6.09
C LEU A 437 8.67 -1.66 5.15
N PRO A 438 9.38 -1.91 4.02
CA PRO A 438 9.70 -0.84 3.07
C PRO A 438 8.48 -0.09 2.53
N VAL A 439 7.36 -0.79 2.35
CA VAL A 439 6.09 -0.19 1.87
C VAL A 439 5.44 0.64 2.97
N LEU A 440 5.49 0.19 4.23
CA LEU A 440 5.02 0.96 5.38
C LEU A 440 5.88 2.21 5.66
N GLY A 441 7.12 2.23 5.15
CA GLY A 441 8.04 3.37 5.25
C GLY A 441 7.85 4.46 4.20
N GLY A 442 6.92 4.29 3.25
CA GLY A 442 6.69 5.21 2.14
C GLY A 442 6.19 6.59 2.57
N LEU A 443 6.74 7.66 1.98
CA LEU A 443 6.33 9.05 2.25
C LEU A 443 6.11 9.87 0.96
N ARG A 444 6.12 9.24 -0.22
CA ARG A 444 6.00 9.95 -1.50
C ARG A 444 4.60 10.55 -1.66
N GLY A 445 4.55 11.85 -1.92
CA GLY A 445 3.28 12.58 -2.10
C GLY A 445 2.62 13.00 -0.79
N LEU A 446 3.25 12.74 0.37
CA LEU A 446 2.80 13.30 1.64
C LEU A 446 3.33 14.73 1.80
N TYR A 447 2.42 15.64 2.14
CA TYR A 447 2.75 17.04 2.42
C TYR A 447 2.75 17.29 3.94
N PRO A 448 3.47 18.32 4.41
CA PRO A 448 3.44 18.69 5.83
C PRO A 448 2.00 18.89 6.31
N ASP A 449 1.70 18.32 7.47
CA ASP A 449 0.37 18.42 8.07
C ASP A 449 0.20 19.83 8.69
N PRO A 450 -0.75 20.65 8.22
CA PRO A 450 -0.96 21.99 8.77
C PRO A 450 -1.46 21.99 10.23
N ALA A 451 -2.00 20.86 10.72
CA ALA A 451 -2.41 20.72 12.12
C ALA A 451 -1.23 20.36 13.05
N ALA A 452 -0.08 19.97 12.51
CA ALA A 452 1.07 19.62 13.32
C ALA A 452 1.76 20.86 13.91
N ALA A 453 2.12 20.76 15.19
CA ALA A 453 2.97 21.73 15.87
C ALA A 453 4.38 21.74 15.27
N THR A 454 5.11 22.83 15.49
CA THR A 454 6.54 22.90 15.19
C THR A 454 7.35 22.55 16.43
N LEU A 455 8.11 21.46 16.39
CA LEU A 455 9.02 21.06 17.45
C LEU A 455 10.47 21.17 16.96
N ALA A 456 11.32 21.89 17.69
CA ALA A 456 12.72 22.12 17.33
C ALA A 456 12.92 22.61 15.87
N GLY A 457 12.01 23.45 15.37
CA GLY A 457 12.06 24.03 14.02
C GLY A 457 11.60 23.10 12.89
N ARG A 458 10.96 21.97 13.21
CA ARG A 458 10.41 21.01 12.24
C ARG A 458 8.94 20.74 12.52
N SER A 459 8.17 20.47 11.46
CA SER A 459 6.80 19.99 11.59
C SER A 459 6.79 18.66 12.34
N ALA A 460 5.98 18.55 13.39
CA ALA A 460 5.84 17.34 14.20
C ALA A 460 4.73 16.42 13.66
N ASP A 461 4.80 16.13 12.37
CA ASP A 461 3.85 15.33 11.61
C ASP A 461 4.31 13.87 11.44
N PHE A 462 3.55 13.10 10.67
CA PHE A 462 3.81 11.68 10.46
C PHE A 462 5.23 11.38 9.92
N PRO A 463 5.79 12.14 8.94
CA PRO A 463 7.20 12.04 8.58
C PRO A 463 8.19 12.11 9.75
N LEU A 464 7.97 13.00 10.72
CA LEU A 464 8.82 13.09 11.90
C LEU A 464 8.60 11.89 12.83
N MET A 465 7.36 11.46 13.04
CA MET A 465 7.05 10.28 13.87
C MET A 465 7.70 9.02 13.30
N LEU A 466 7.60 8.83 11.98
CA LEU A 466 8.23 7.72 11.27
C LEU A 466 9.75 7.80 11.29
N ALA A 467 10.33 9.00 11.21
CA ALA A 467 11.76 9.19 11.42
C ALA A 467 12.19 8.79 12.84
N ALA A 468 11.30 8.88 13.83
CA ALA A 468 11.64 8.58 15.24
C ALA A 468 11.71 7.07 15.44
N ALA A 469 10.99 6.33 14.60
CA ALA A 469 11.07 4.90 14.51
C ALA A 469 12.25 4.43 13.66
N TRP A 470 12.38 4.88 12.40
CA TRP A 470 13.27 4.26 11.41
C TRP A 470 14.24 5.21 10.74
N GLY A 471 14.25 6.48 11.11
CA GLY A 471 15.10 7.51 10.52
C GLY A 471 16.45 7.66 11.19
N ARG A 472 17.31 8.44 10.53
CA ARG A 472 18.56 8.93 11.09
C ARG A 472 18.29 9.81 12.31
N PRO A 473 18.92 9.58 13.47
CA PRO A 473 18.65 10.35 14.68
C PRO A 473 18.78 11.86 14.50
N SER A 474 19.70 12.37 13.67
CA SER A 474 19.78 13.81 13.38
C SER A 474 18.54 14.41 12.68
N ALA A 475 17.60 13.59 12.19
CA ALA A 475 16.30 14.06 11.74
C ALA A 475 15.50 14.76 12.86
N PHE A 476 15.77 14.44 14.14
CA PHE A 476 15.21 15.07 15.34
C PHE A 476 15.87 16.40 15.71
N GLY A 477 16.83 16.87 14.90
CA GLY A 477 17.64 18.04 15.17
C GLY A 477 19.07 17.69 15.60
N THR A 478 19.87 18.72 15.91
CA THR A 478 21.31 18.61 16.13
C THR A 478 21.73 17.69 17.28
N ARG A 479 20.82 17.40 18.22
CA ARG A 479 21.04 16.44 19.31
C ARG A 479 21.26 15.02 18.83
N GLY A 480 20.54 14.65 17.77
CA GLY A 480 20.58 13.32 17.20
C GLY A 480 21.92 12.97 16.56
N THR A 481 22.69 13.98 16.13
CA THR A 481 23.96 13.80 15.42
C THR A 481 24.97 12.93 16.18
N GLN A 482 24.95 12.94 17.51
CA GLN A 482 25.82 12.07 18.33
C GLN A 482 25.53 10.56 18.15
N PHE A 483 24.32 10.20 17.71
CA PHE A 483 23.87 8.83 17.50
C PHE A 483 24.02 8.37 16.04
N ASP A 484 24.32 9.28 15.11
CA ASP A 484 24.54 8.96 13.69
C ASP A 484 25.77 8.07 13.47
N GLY A 485 26.66 7.97 14.47
CA GLY A 485 27.86 7.11 14.43
C GLY A 485 27.61 5.61 14.63
N GLY A 486 26.36 5.19 14.84
CA GLY A 486 25.98 3.79 15.11
C GLY A 486 25.66 3.47 16.57
N LYS A 487 25.76 4.47 17.46
CA LYS A 487 25.35 4.39 18.86
C LYS A 487 23.82 4.29 18.95
N ARG A 488 23.30 3.39 19.78
CA ARG A 488 21.85 3.24 20.00
C ARG A 488 21.25 4.47 20.68
N CYS A 489 20.01 4.78 20.33
CA CYS A 489 19.19 5.80 20.98
C CYS A 489 17.79 5.24 21.22
N ALA A 490 17.04 5.86 22.14
CA ALA A 490 15.61 5.56 22.27
C ALA A 490 14.87 5.96 20.98
N ARG A 491 13.86 5.18 20.62
CA ARG A 491 13.07 5.33 19.40
C ARG A 491 11.59 5.18 19.71
N LEU A 492 10.74 5.68 18.83
CA LEU A 492 9.33 5.30 18.83
C LEU A 492 9.17 3.94 18.14
N PRO A 493 8.07 3.22 18.39
CA PRO A 493 7.66 2.11 17.55
C PRO A 493 7.40 2.52 16.11
N GLY A 494 7.73 1.62 15.19
CA GLY A 494 7.46 1.74 13.76
C GLY A 494 6.15 1.03 13.37
N PRO A 495 5.58 1.37 12.20
CA PRO A 495 4.46 0.64 11.64
C PRO A 495 4.70 -0.88 11.57
N PRO A 496 3.67 -1.73 11.79
CA PRO A 496 2.27 -1.37 12.02
C PRO A 496 1.93 -1.03 13.48
N TYR A 497 2.93 -0.76 14.33
CA TYR A 497 2.77 -0.45 15.76
C TYR A 497 3.06 1.01 16.12
N LEU A 498 3.21 1.90 15.14
CA LEU A 498 3.31 3.35 15.33
C LEU A 498 1.90 3.92 15.49
N PHE A 499 1.56 4.37 16.69
CA PHE A 499 0.23 4.89 17.02
C PHE A 499 0.27 6.37 17.43
N VAL A 500 1.14 7.13 16.78
CA VAL A 500 1.19 8.59 16.87
C VAL A 500 1.29 9.13 15.44
N THR A 501 0.29 9.90 15.03
CA THR A 501 0.27 10.53 13.71
C THR A 501 0.99 11.87 13.74
N ARG A 502 0.77 12.67 14.78
CA ARG A 502 1.35 14.02 14.92
C ARG A 502 1.33 14.51 16.36
N ILE A 503 2.15 15.53 16.65
CA ILE A 503 2.01 16.38 17.84
C ILE A 503 1.32 17.66 17.40
N VAL A 504 0.21 18.02 18.06
CA VAL A 504 -0.59 19.21 17.71
C VAL A 504 -0.33 20.40 18.61
N ASP A 505 0.18 20.16 19.82
CA ASP A 505 0.54 21.22 20.76
C ASP A 505 1.57 20.72 21.78
N ALA A 506 2.38 21.63 22.32
CA ALA A 506 3.35 21.29 23.35
C ALA A 506 3.77 22.51 24.20
N GLY A 507 3.79 22.30 25.51
CA GLY A 507 4.34 23.23 26.50
C GLY A 507 5.61 22.66 27.12
N LEU A 508 6.65 22.46 26.30
CA LEU A 508 7.93 21.93 26.73
C LEU A 508 9.11 22.77 26.23
N GLU A 509 10.16 22.84 27.04
CA GLU A 509 11.47 23.39 26.63
C GLU A 509 12.44 22.21 26.40
N PRO A 510 12.92 22.00 25.17
CA PRO A 510 13.85 20.91 24.90
C PRO A 510 15.09 20.93 25.82
N ASP A 511 15.57 19.76 26.30
CA ASP A 511 16.69 19.59 27.27
C ASP A 511 16.48 20.24 28.65
N ARG A 512 15.28 20.74 28.95
CA ARG A 512 14.98 21.40 30.22
C ARG A 512 13.79 20.71 30.87
N PRO A 513 14.00 19.52 31.47
CA PRO A 513 12.92 18.80 32.12
C PRO A 513 12.40 19.66 33.29
N ARG A 514 11.12 20.05 33.21
CA ARG A 514 10.40 20.72 34.29
C ARG A 514 9.12 19.95 34.58
N PRO A 515 8.83 19.63 35.85
CA PRO A 515 7.52 19.12 36.23
C PRO A 515 6.42 20.04 35.69
N GLY A 516 5.35 19.44 35.14
CA GLY A 516 4.28 20.15 34.44
C GLY A 516 4.58 20.45 32.95
N SER A 517 5.74 20.08 32.41
CA SER A 517 5.98 20.12 30.96
C SER A 517 5.06 19.12 30.26
N TRP A 518 4.46 19.48 29.13
CA TRP A 518 3.44 18.64 28.50
C TRP A 518 3.50 18.65 26.97
N LEU A 519 2.88 17.65 26.35
CA LEU A 519 2.58 17.62 24.92
C LEU A 519 1.23 16.95 24.64
N VAL A 520 0.63 17.30 23.51
CA VAL A 520 -0.62 16.74 23.00
C VAL A 520 -0.35 16.08 21.65
N ALA A 521 -0.53 14.77 21.61
CA ALA A 521 -0.39 13.94 20.43
C ALA A 521 -1.76 13.55 19.88
N GLU A 522 -1.84 13.36 18.57
CA GLU A 522 -3.01 12.77 17.90
C GLU A 522 -2.62 11.49 17.16
N TYR A 523 -3.53 10.52 17.21
CA TYR A 523 -3.52 9.33 16.38
C TYR A 523 -4.78 9.30 15.54
N ASP A 524 -4.61 9.41 14.22
CA ASP A 524 -5.68 9.17 13.25
C ASP A 524 -5.87 7.66 13.12
N VAL A 525 -7.00 7.19 13.62
CA VAL A 525 -7.38 5.78 13.63
C VAL A 525 -7.80 5.39 12.21
N PRO A 526 -7.04 4.52 11.51
CA PRO A 526 -7.43 4.10 10.17
C PRO A 526 -8.74 3.32 10.21
N GLU A 527 -9.64 3.57 9.26
CA GLU A 527 -10.94 2.87 9.17
C GLU A 527 -10.78 1.35 9.11
N GLN A 528 -9.73 0.90 8.42
CA GLN A 528 -9.37 -0.50 8.27
C GLN A 528 -7.98 -0.72 8.89
N ALA A 529 -7.87 -0.63 10.21
CA ALA A 529 -6.65 -1.00 10.91
C ALA A 529 -6.65 -2.50 11.25
N TRP A 530 -5.51 -3.17 11.08
CA TRP A 530 -5.35 -4.61 11.31
C TRP A 530 -5.88 -5.09 12.67
N TYR A 531 -5.71 -4.29 13.72
CA TYR A 531 -6.13 -4.68 15.07
C TYR A 531 -7.66 -4.72 15.24
N PHE A 532 -8.45 -4.09 14.36
CA PHE A 532 -9.91 -4.25 14.38
C PHE A 532 -10.36 -5.55 13.72
N GLU A 533 -9.62 -6.02 12.71
CA GLU A 533 -9.89 -7.27 12.01
C GLU A 533 -9.41 -8.47 12.82
N GLU A 534 -8.21 -8.36 13.39
CA GLU A 534 -7.60 -9.38 14.22
C GLU A 534 -8.25 -9.50 15.59
N ASN A 535 -8.86 -8.44 16.14
CA ASN A 535 -9.53 -8.57 17.43
C ASN A 535 -10.84 -9.37 17.32
N GLY A 536 -11.23 -10.07 18.39
CA GLY A 536 -12.46 -10.86 18.44
C GLY A 536 -13.74 -10.04 18.25
N THR A 537 -13.65 -8.72 18.43
CA THR A 537 -14.68 -7.73 18.12
C THR A 537 -14.04 -6.50 17.49
N ARG A 538 -14.80 -5.70 16.73
CA ARG A 538 -14.31 -4.49 16.05
C ARG A 538 -14.15 -3.29 17.00
N VAL A 539 -13.41 -3.51 18.08
CA VAL A 539 -12.94 -2.47 19.02
C VAL A 539 -11.42 -2.55 19.14
N MET A 540 -10.79 -1.42 19.44
CA MET A 540 -9.34 -1.36 19.67
C MET A 540 -8.98 -2.25 20.88
N PRO A 541 -8.05 -3.19 20.75
CA PRO A 541 -7.61 -4.04 21.86
C PRO A 541 -6.83 -3.22 22.88
N PHE A 542 -6.74 -3.73 24.12
CA PHE A 542 -6.13 -2.99 25.22
C PHE A 542 -4.65 -2.72 24.98
N ALA A 543 -3.90 -3.66 24.38
CA ALA A 543 -2.51 -3.40 23.98
C ALA A 543 -2.36 -2.17 23.10
N VAL A 544 -3.19 -2.02 22.07
CA VAL A 544 -3.11 -0.90 21.13
C VAL A 544 -3.50 0.41 21.81
N LEU A 545 -4.57 0.42 22.61
CA LEU A 545 -4.95 1.62 23.38
C LEU A 545 -3.83 2.03 24.35
N ASN A 546 -3.18 1.06 24.99
CA ASN A 546 -2.06 1.33 25.89
C ASN A 546 -0.90 2.00 25.15
N GLU A 547 -0.59 1.57 23.92
CA GLU A 547 0.47 2.18 23.12
C GLU A 547 0.10 3.58 22.58
N VAL A 548 -1.16 3.79 22.17
CA VAL A 548 -1.67 5.14 21.80
C VAL A 548 -1.43 6.14 22.93
N VAL A 549 -1.53 5.72 24.19
CA VAL A 549 -1.31 6.59 25.34
C VAL A 549 0.14 6.65 25.82
N LEU A 550 0.94 5.60 25.58
CA LEU A 550 2.32 5.50 26.08
C LEU A 550 3.38 6.02 25.11
N GLN A 551 3.21 5.90 23.79
CA GLN A 551 4.19 6.40 22.82
C GLN A 551 4.42 7.91 22.89
N PRO A 552 3.39 8.77 23.14
CA PRO A 552 3.60 10.18 23.40
C PRO A 552 4.53 10.47 24.58
N CYS A 553 4.56 9.62 25.63
CA CYS A 553 5.52 9.74 26.73
C CYS A 553 6.96 9.53 26.25
N GLY A 554 7.19 8.57 25.34
CA GLY A 554 8.50 8.35 24.71
C GLY A 554 8.97 9.54 23.88
N MET A 555 8.06 10.17 23.13
CA MET A 555 8.35 11.40 22.40
C MET A 555 8.71 12.55 23.35
N ALA A 556 7.92 12.76 24.41
CA ALA A 556 8.20 13.76 25.45
C ALA A 556 9.59 13.54 26.06
N ALA A 557 9.88 12.31 26.49
CA ALA A 557 11.13 11.97 27.15
C ALA A 557 12.35 12.20 26.23
N SER A 558 12.22 11.90 24.94
CA SER A 558 13.29 12.10 23.95
C SER A 558 13.60 13.59 23.69
N LEU A 559 12.62 14.47 23.87
CA LEU A 559 12.79 15.93 23.72
C LEU A 559 13.25 16.61 25.02
N LEU A 560 12.83 16.10 26.17
CA LEU A 560 13.03 16.73 27.48
C LEU A 560 14.31 16.27 28.19
N VAL A 561 14.64 14.98 28.13
CA VAL A 561 15.74 14.39 28.92
C VAL A 561 17.08 14.56 28.18
N PRO A 562 18.03 15.34 28.72
CA PRO A 562 19.32 15.56 28.05
C PRO A 562 20.16 14.28 27.98
N GLN A 563 20.79 14.03 26.84
CA GLN A 563 21.81 13.00 26.67
C GLN A 563 23.11 13.62 26.13
N PRO A 564 24.15 13.79 26.97
CA PRO A 564 25.42 14.35 26.53
C PRO A 564 26.16 13.38 25.56
N PRO A 565 27.03 13.88 24.66
CA PRO A 565 27.76 13.06 23.69
C PRO A 565 28.46 11.82 24.29
N ASP A 566 29.06 11.99 25.46
CA ASP A 566 29.81 10.94 26.18
C ASP A 566 28.92 10.02 27.04
N ALA A 567 27.59 10.19 27.01
CA ALA A 567 26.67 9.31 27.74
C ALA A 567 26.84 7.85 27.28
N PRO A 568 26.66 6.85 28.17
CA PRO A 568 26.54 5.47 27.73
C PRO A 568 25.31 5.29 26.83
N GLU A 569 25.22 4.17 26.12
CA GLU A 569 23.97 3.78 25.47
C GLU A 569 22.90 3.52 26.53
N LEU A 570 21.72 4.11 26.34
CA LEU A 570 20.59 4.02 27.25
C LEU A 570 19.40 3.36 26.54
N LEU A 571 18.73 2.43 27.24
CA LEU A 571 17.47 1.84 26.83
C LEU A 571 16.32 2.53 27.56
N PHE A 572 15.22 2.78 26.87
CA PHE A 572 14.01 3.39 27.43
C PHE A 572 12.93 2.32 27.65
N ARG A 573 12.42 2.22 28.89
CA ARG A 573 11.44 1.18 29.27
C ARG A 573 10.33 1.76 30.13
N ASN A 574 9.09 1.31 29.89
CA ASN A 574 8.01 1.48 30.85
C ASN A 574 8.28 0.60 32.08
N LEU A 575 7.92 1.06 33.27
CA LEU A 575 8.17 0.35 34.53
C LEU A 575 6.88 0.00 35.28
N GLN A 576 5.84 0.83 35.12
CA GLN A 576 4.57 0.67 35.81
C GLN A 576 3.50 1.58 35.21
N GLY A 577 2.25 1.26 35.49
CA GLY A 577 1.13 2.15 35.25
C GLY A 577 -0.08 1.81 36.09
N ASN A 578 -0.89 2.83 36.33
CA ASN A 578 -2.17 2.75 37.01
C ASN A 578 -3.17 3.62 36.25
N GLY A 579 -4.19 3.01 35.65
CA GLY A 579 -5.15 3.74 34.85
C GLY A 579 -6.51 3.09 34.78
N THR A 580 -7.48 3.83 34.25
CA THR A 580 -8.85 3.36 34.03
C THR A 580 -9.26 3.66 32.59
N VAL A 581 -9.69 2.63 31.87
CA VAL A 581 -10.34 2.81 30.56
C VAL A 581 -11.79 3.20 30.81
N LEU A 582 -12.19 4.38 30.33
CA LEU A 582 -13.52 4.95 30.52
C LEU A 582 -14.47 4.59 29.37
N ARG A 583 -13.94 4.25 28.19
CA ARG A 583 -14.71 3.93 26.99
C ARG A 583 -13.92 3.02 26.03
N ASP A 584 -14.62 2.08 25.38
CA ASP A 584 -14.08 1.30 24.26
C ASP A 584 -13.98 2.16 22.99
N ILE A 585 -13.00 1.87 22.14
CA ILE A 585 -12.81 2.55 20.85
C ILE A 585 -13.32 1.65 19.71
N PRO A 586 -14.55 1.85 19.20
CA PRO A 586 -15.05 1.07 18.07
C PRO A 586 -14.42 1.48 16.74
N VAL A 587 -14.59 0.64 15.72
CA VAL A 587 -14.36 1.05 14.33
C VAL A 587 -15.20 2.29 14.00
N GLY A 588 -14.59 3.27 13.31
CA GLY A 588 -15.22 4.54 12.96
C GLY A 588 -14.85 5.71 13.89
N THR A 589 -14.23 5.46 15.05
CA THR A 589 -13.50 6.53 15.75
C THR A 589 -12.42 7.06 14.81
N ARG A 590 -12.39 8.38 14.60
CA ARG A 590 -11.46 8.99 13.62
C ARG A 590 -10.14 9.40 14.25
N THR A 591 -10.18 10.07 15.39
CA THR A 591 -8.98 10.62 16.02
C THR A 591 -9.01 10.38 17.52
N LEU A 592 -7.89 9.91 18.07
CA LEU A 592 -7.60 9.88 19.49
C LEU A 592 -6.58 10.97 19.82
N ARG A 593 -6.87 11.76 20.84
CA ARG A 593 -6.00 12.83 21.33
C ARG A 593 -5.49 12.46 22.70
N THR A 594 -4.17 12.37 22.82
CA THR A 594 -3.48 12.01 24.07
C THR A 594 -2.68 13.22 24.57
N ARG A 595 -2.99 13.67 25.78
CA ARG A 595 -2.17 14.65 26.51
C ARG A 595 -1.29 13.91 27.52
N VAL A 596 0.01 14.19 27.50
CA VAL A 596 0.95 13.70 28.52
C VAL A 596 1.60 14.88 29.25
N GLU A 597 1.77 14.74 30.55
CA GLU A 597 2.37 15.75 31.42
C GLU A 597 3.46 15.11 32.29
N LEU A 598 4.66 15.68 32.26
CA LEU A 598 5.84 15.21 32.96
C LEU A 598 5.72 15.51 34.46
N GLY A 599 5.91 14.50 35.30
CA GLY A 599 6.04 14.66 36.75
C GLY A 599 7.48 14.94 37.21
N ASP A 600 7.76 14.70 38.49
CA ASP A 600 9.10 14.88 39.07
C ASP A 600 10.08 13.80 38.59
N LEU A 601 10.98 14.18 37.68
CA LEU A 601 12.06 13.33 37.21
C LEU A 601 13.09 13.09 38.32
N SER A 602 13.61 11.86 38.41
CA SER A 602 14.68 11.50 39.36
C SER A 602 15.83 10.77 38.68
N GLN A 603 17.05 10.95 39.20
CA GLN A 603 18.26 10.33 38.67
C GLN A 603 19.09 9.70 39.78
N PHE A 604 19.57 8.49 39.55
CA PHE A 604 20.47 7.76 40.45
C PHE A 604 21.23 6.69 39.67
N ASP A 605 22.52 6.49 39.96
CA ASP A 605 23.35 5.43 39.35
C ASP A 605 23.26 5.30 37.82
N GLY A 606 23.20 6.44 37.11
CA GLY A 606 23.05 6.48 35.64
C GLY A 606 21.65 6.11 35.11
N VAL A 607 20.70 5.80 36.00
CA VAL A 607 19.29 5.61 35.69
C VAL A 607 18.54 6.94 35.82
N THR A 608 17.66 7.23 34.88
CA THR A 608 16.74 8.38 34.95
C THR A 608 15.31 7.89 34.92
N LEU A 609 14.51 8.16 35.96
CA LEU A 609 13.08 7.84 36.00
C LEU A 609 12.24 9.04 35.55
N VAL A 610 11.28 8.77 34.67
CA VAL A 610 10.48 9.79 33.97
C VAL A 610 8.99 9.47 34.19
N PRO A 611 8.35 10.03 35.23
CA PRO A 611 6.93 9.83 35.49
C PRO A 611 6.05 10.73 34.61
N PHE A 612 4.87 10.25 34.25
CA PHE A 612 3.88 10.97 33.46
C PHE A 612 2.46 10.78 34.00
N GLU A 613 1.68 11.85 33.96
CA GLU A 613 0.21 11.79 33.97
C GLU A 613 -0.30 11.89 32.54
N VAL A 614 -1.30 11.08 32.20
CA VAL A 614 -1.77 10.91 30.83
C VAL A 614 -3.30 10.90 30.79
N SER A 615 -3.87 11.69 29.88
CA SER A 615 -5.29 11.63 29.53
C SER A 615 -5.45 11.41 28.03
N CYS A 616 -6.43 10.59 27.67
CA CYS A 616 -6.77 10.29 26.29
C CYS A 616 -8.25 10.53 26.05
N GLU A 617 -8.56 11.19 24.94
CA GLU A 617 -9.91 11.56 24.53
C GLU A 617 -10.13 11.17 23.06
N ALA A 618 -11.35 10.74 22.72
CA ALA A 618 -11.76 10.54 21.34
C ALA A 618 -12.45 11.81 20.83
N VAL A 619 -12.10 12.21 19.61
CA VAL A 619 -12.79 13.32 18.92
C VAL A 619 -14.02 12.74 18.23
N ASP A 620 -15.21 13.22 18.59
CA ASP A 620 -16.46 12.81 17.94
C ASP A 620 -16.71 13.56 16.62
N GLU A 621 -17.79 13.21 15.93
CA GLU A 621 -18.14 13.80 14.63
C GLU A 621 -18.44 15.31 14.70
N THR A 622 -18.80 15.82 15.87
CA THR A 622 -19.05 17.26 16.11
C THR A 622 -17.78 18.01 16.53
N GLY A 623 -16.68 17.28 16.74
CA GLY A 623 -15.42 17.81 17.27
C GLY A 623 -15.35 17.86 18.81
N ALA A 624 -16.34 17.30 19.52
CA ALA A 624 -16.32 17.24 20.98
C ALA A 624 -15.36 16.14 21.46
N LEU A 625 -14.76 16.37 22.62
CA LEU A 625 -13.79 15.45 23.24
C LEU A 625 -14.52 14.54 24.23
N LEU A 626 -14.40 13.24 24.01
CA LEU A 626 -14.99 12.21 24.86
C LEU A 626 -13.88 11.49 25.64
N PRO A 627 -13.91 11.45 26.98
CA PRO A 627 -12.89 10.76 27.76
C PRO A 627 -12.79 9.26 27.43
N VAL A 628 -11.57 8.78 27.22
CA VAL A 628 -11.24 7.40 26.84
C VAL A 628 -10.43 6.71 27.93
N MET A 629 -9.35 7.33 28.40
CA MET A 629 -8.47 6.72 29.40
C MET A 629 -7.76 7.79 30.22
N GLU A 630 -7.64 7.52 31.52
CA GLU A 630 -6.76 8.26 32.44
C GLU A 630 -5.69 7.30 32.97
N LEU A 631 -4.44 7.77 33.05
CA LEU A 631 -3.29 6.93 33.38
C LEU A 631 -2.17 7.73 34.06
N SER A 632 -1.69 7.23 35.19
CA SER A 632 -0.38 7.60 35.76
C SER A 632 0.63 6.49 35.42
N THR A 633 1.79 6.86 34.89
CA THR A 633 2.80 5.88 34.43
C THR A 633 4.23 6.37 34.69
N GLN A 634 5.19 5.45 34.74
CA GLN A 634 6.59 5.79 34.90
C GLN A 634 7.47 5.00 33.93
N PHE A 635 8.35 5.72 33.25
CA PHE A 635 9.39 5.17 32.39
C PHE A 635 10.76 5.37 33.02
N GLY A 636 11.79 4.77 32.42
CA GLY A 636 13.15 5.15 32.71
C GLY A 636 14.13 4.91 31.57
N TYR A 637 15.20 5.70 31.58
CA TYR A 637 16.42 5.46 30.82
C TYR A 637 17.40 4.65 31.68
N PHE A 638 17.92 3.57 31.11
CA PHE A 638 18.78 2.62 31.80
C PHE A 638 20.03 2.33 30.97
N PRO A 639 21.23 2.32 31.56
CA PRO A 639 22.41 1.80 30.91
C PRO A 639 22.19 0.36 30.44
N VAL A 640 22.72 0.00 29.26
CA VAL A 640 22.62 -1.38 28.73
C VAL A 640 23.11 -2.42 29.76
N ALA A 641 24.16 -2.08 30.54
CA ALA A 641 24.70 -2.94 31.59
C ALA A 641 23.68 -3.30 32.69
N SER A 642 22.67 -2.45 32.95
CA SER A 642 21.60 -2.73 33.92
C SER A 642 20.75 -3.94 33.54
N PHE A 643 20.76 -4.33 32.26
CA PHE A 643 20.01 -5.47 31.75
C PHE A 643 20.78 -6.79 31.80
N ALA A 644 22.10 -6.78 32.12
CA ALA A 644 22.92 -7.97 32.21
C ALA A 644 22.52 -8.90 33.37
N ARG A 645 22.00 -8.33 34.46
CA ARG A 645 21.50 -9.06 35.64
C ARG A 645 20.12 -8.54 36.02
N GLN A 646 19.09 -9.04 35.34
CA GLN A 646 17.69 -8.75 35.65
C GLN A 646 17.13 -9.83 36.59
N PRO A 647 17.02 -9.58 37.90
CA PRO A 647 16.52 -10.58 38.86
C PRO A 647 15.02 -10.84 38.71
N GLY A 648 14.28 -9.97 38.00
CA GLY A 648 12.83 -10.05 37.98
C GLY A 648 12.17 -9.56 39.26
N LEU A 649 10.88 -9.87 39.42
CA LEU A 649 10.15 -9.77 40.66
C LEU A 649 10.39 -11.03 41.49
N LEU A 650 10.90 -10.91 42.71
CA LEU A 650 11.26 -12.05 43.56
C LEU A 650 10.03 -12.89 43.96
N PRO A 651 9.85 -14.12 43.45
CA PRO A 651 8.74 -14.98 43.83
C PRO A 651 9.07 -15.81 45.08
N THR A 652 8.04 -16.22 45.81
CA THR A 652 8.19 -17.22 46.88
C THR A 652 8.49 -18.60 46.28
N ALA A 653 9.03 -19.53 47.09
CA ALA A 653 9.27 -20.90 46.65
C ALA A 653 7.98 -21.59 46.20
N THR A 654 6.87 -21.32 46.88
CA THR A 654 5.54 -21.83 46.53
C THR A 654 5.04 -21.28 45.20
N GLU A 655 5.19 -19.97 44.96
CA GLU A 655 4.82 -19.36 43.68
C GLU A 655 5.64 -19.95 42.51
N ARG A 656 6.94 -20.16 42.72
CA ARG A 656 7.79 -20.80 41.70
C ARG A 656 7.37 -22.25 41.43
N ALA A 657 6.99 -23.00 42.46
CA ALA A 657 6.55 -24.39 42.31
C ALA A 657 5.26 -24.52 41.47
N ARG A 658 4.39 -23.50 41.47
CA ARG A 658 3.15 -23.49 40.66
C ARG A 658 3.39 -23.55 39.16
N LEU A 659 4.53 -23.06 38.68
CA LEU A 659 4.87 -23.14 37.25
C LEU A 659 4.96 -24.59 36.75
N ALA A 660 5.31 -25.53 37.63
CA ALA A 660 5.42 -26.95 37.33
C ALA A 660 4.22 -27.78 37.83
N GLU A 661 3.20 -27.15 38.41
CA GLU A 661 2.02 -27.84 38.92
C GLU A 661 1.28 -28.54 37.76
N PRO A 662 1.04 -29.86 37.82
CA PRO A 662 0.35 -30.58 36.75
C PRO A 662 -1.13 -30.18 36.68
N CYS A 663 -1.69 -30.24 35.48
CA CYS A 663 -3.12 -30.06 35.23
C CYS A 663 -3.54 -30.96 34.06
N ASP A 664 -4.64 -31.68 34.22
CA ASP A 664 -5.15 -32.57 33.17
C ASP A 664 -5.82 -31.81 32.02
N ARG A 665 -6.16 -30.53 32.23
CA ARG A 665 -6.82 -29.67 31.25
C ARG A 665 -5.78 -28.83 30.51
N VAL A 666 -5.40 -29.29 29.32
CA VAL A 666 -4.58 -28.55 28.37
C VAL A 666 -5.42 -28.19 27.14
N VAL A 667 -5.31 -26.94 26.67
CA VAL A 667 -6.05 -26.44 25.51
C VAL A 667 -5.10 -25.74 24.55
N GLU A 668 -4.95 -26.28 23.33
CA GLU A 668 -4.19 -25.65 22.26
C GLU A 668 -5.03 -24.56 21.56
N LEU A 669 -4.52 -23.33 21.54
CA LEU A 669 -5.23 -22.15 20.99
C LEU A 669 -4.76 -21.79 19.58
N ARG A 670 -3.50 -22.10 19.21
CA ARG A 670 -2.94 -21.81 17.87
C ARG A 670 -3.75 -22.36 16.70
N HIS A 671 -4.44 -23.49 16.90
CA HIS A 671 -5.22 -24.16 15.86
C HIS A 671 -6.64 -23.58 15.72
N ARG A 672 -6.95 -22.46 16.39
CA ARG A 672 -8.26 -21.77 16.38
C ARG A 672 -9.43 -22.74 16.49
N GLN A 673 -9.48 -23.51 17.57
CA GLN A 673 -10.61 -24.40 17.84
C GLN A 673 -11.93 -23.62 17.75
N GLU A 674 -12.96 -24.22 17.16
CA GLU A 674 -14.24 -23.57 16.88
C GLU A 674 -14.82 -22.87 18.12
N ARG A 675 -14.71 -23.49 19.31
CA ARG A 675 -15.16 -22.92 20.58
C ARG A 675 -14.57 -21.55 20.93
N TYR A 676 -13.30 -21.30 20.59
CA TYR A 676 -12.59 -20.08 21.00
C TYR A 676 -12.32 -19.12 19.83
N GLY A 677 -12.42 -19.61 18.59
CA GLY A 677 -12.09 -18.88 17.38
C GLY A 677 -13.29 -18.44 16.53
N SER A 678 -14.52 -18.83 16.88
CA SER A 678 -15.73 -18.56 16.09
C SER A 678 -16.80 -17.80 16.88
N GLY A 679 -17.80 -17.25 16.19
CA GLY A 679 -18.88 -16.47 16.79
C GLY A 679 -18.50 -15.02 17.13
N SER A 680 -19.44 -14.29 17.73
CA SER A 680 -19.26 -12.88 18.11
C SER A 680 -18.36 -12.71 19.34
N LEU A 681 -18.35 -13.70 20.24
CA LEU A 681 -17.50 -13.73 21.43
C LEU A 681 -16.37 -14.74 21.23
N ARG A 682 -15.20 -14.26 20.81
CA ARG A 682 -14.04 -15.10 20.45
C ARG A 682 -12.72 -14.44 20.84
N LEU A 683 -11.65 -15.24 20.91
CA LEU A 683 -10.28 -14.76 21.06
C LEU A 683 -9.76 -14.10 19.75
N PRO A 684 -8.71 -13.28 19.82
CA PRO A 684 -8.11 -12.65 18.65
C PRO A 684 -7.53 -13.62 17.61
N GLY A 685 -7.29 -13.09 16.41
CA GLY A 685 -6.61 -13.73 15.28
C GLY A 685 -5.09 -13.87 15.49
N PRO A 686 -4.40 -14.58 14.58
CA PRO A 686 -3.02 -15.00 14.76
C PRO A 686 -2.00 -13.88 15.03
N MET A 687 -2.18 -12.70 14.46
CA MET A 687 -1.26 -11.57 14.63
C MET A 687 -1.35 -10.96 16.04
N LEU A 688 -2.54 -10.98 16.66
CA LEU A 688 -2.79 -10.42 17.99
C LEU A 688 -2.86 -11.48 19.10
N LEU A 689 -2.99 -12.77 18.76
CA LEU A 689 -3.10 -13.85 19.73
C LEU A 689 -1.77 -14.03 20.48
N MET A 690 -1.76 -13.75 21.78
CA MET A 690 -0.58 -13.79 22.66
C MET A 690 -0.50 -15.08 23.48
N LEU A 691 -1.38 -16.06 23.22
CA LEU A 691 -1.43 -17.34 23.91
C LEU A 691 -1.34 -18.49 22.91
N ASP A 692 -0.37 -19.39 23.07
CA ASP A 692 -0.29 -20.60 22.26
C ASP A 692 -1.24 -21.67 22.79
N ARG A 693 -1.28 -21.81 24.12
CA ARG A 693 -2.03 -22.84 24.83
C ARG A 693 -2.29 -22.47 26.28
N VAL A 694 -3.39 -22.99 26.84
CA VAL A 694 -3.66 -23.00 28.27
C VAL A 694 -3.15 -24.31 28.83
N THR A 695 -2.21 -24.24 29.78
CA THR A 695 -1.55 -25.41 30.40
C THR A 695 -1.99 -25.67 31.84
N GLY A 696 -2.90 -24.86 32.38
CA GLY A 696 -3.49 -25.08 33.69
C GLY A 696 -4.83 -24.36 33.88
N TYR A 697 -5.81 -25.11 34.38
CA TYR A 697 -7.09 -24.59 34.85
C TYR A 697 -7.51 -25.33 36.13
N TRP A 698 -7.49 -24.62 37.26
CA TRP A 698 -7.92 -25.14 38.55
C TRP A 698 -9.12 -24.32 39.04
N PRO A 699 -10.37 -24.72 38.75
CA PRO A 699 -11.56 -23.88 38.88
C PRO A 699 -11.88 -23.44 40.32
N ASP A 700 -11.49 -24.24 41.31
CA ASP A 700 -11.78 -23.98 42.73
C ASP A 700 -10.55 -23.53 43.53
N ALA A 701 -9.42 -23.28 42.85
CA ALA A 701 -8.19 -22.84 43.50
C ALA A 701 -8.11 -21.31 43.62
N GLY A 702 -7.04 -20.83 44.26
CA GLY A 702 -6.82 -19.40 44.53
C GLY A 702 -7.44 -18.96 45.86
N ARG A 703 -7.07 -17.77 46.34
CA ARG A 703 -7.49 -17.27 47.66
C ARG A 703 -9.00 -17.06 47.77
N ALA A 704 -9.65 -16.70 46.66
CA ALA A 704 -11.10 -16.53 46.59
C ALA A 704 -11.86 -17.83 46.23
N GLY A 705 -11.16 -18.91 45.89
CA GLY A 705 -11.77 -20.16 45.40
C GLY A 705 -12.49 -20.02 44.06
N LEU A 706 -12.15 -19.01 43.25
CA LEU A 706 -12.80 -18.70 41.97
C LEU A 706 -12.01 -19.19 40.75
N GLY A 707 -10.78 -19.63 40.95
CA GLY A 707 -9.96 -20.27 39.93
C GLY A 707 -8.53 -19.77 39.87
N ARG A 708 -7.63 -20.66 39.42
CA ARG A 708 -6.27 -20.32 38.94
C ARG A 708 -6.08 -20.78 37.50
N LEU A 709 -5.32 -19.99 36.74
CA LEU A 709 -5.08 -20.16 35.31
C LEU A 709 -3.58 -20.13 35.02
N ARG A 710 -3.14 -20.95 34.06
CA ARG A 710 -1.81 -20.92 33.49
C ARG A 710 -1.86 -21.09 31.98
N ALA A 711 -1.15 -20.23 31.24
CA ALA A 711 -1.01 -20.32 29.79
C ALA A 711 0.43 -20.03 29.36
N GLU A 712 0.78 -20.43 28.14
CA GLU A 712 2.13 -20.29 27.59
C GLU A 712 2.10 -19.72 26.18
N ARG A 713 3.18 -19.03 25.82
CA ARG A 713 3.54 -18.65 24.45
C ARG A 713 5.03 -18.90 24.22
N LYS A 714 5.38 -19.60 23.15
CA LYS A 714 6.76 -19.70 22.70
C LYS A 714 7.19 -18.36 22.11
N VAL A 715 8.38 -17.89 22.47
CA VAL A 715 8.97 -16.70 21.84
C VAL A 715 9.56 -17.10 20.48
N ASP A 716 9.18 -16.38 19.44
CA ASP A 716 9.76 -16.50 18.10
C ASP A 716 10.45 -15.18 17.74
N ALA A 717 11.75 -15.22 17.46
CA ALA A 717 12.53 -14.05 17.07
C ALA A 717 12.00 -13.38 15.78
N GLY A 718 11.26 -14.11 14.94
CA GLY A 718 10.61 -13.62 13.74
C GLY A 718 9.25 -12.96 13.96
N ASP A 719 8.72 -12.97 15.20
CA ASP A 719 7.45 -12.32 15.53
C ASP A 719 7.46 -10.84 15.10
N TRP A 720 6.38 -10.41 14.46
CA TRP A 720 6.28 -9.12 13.79
C TRP A 720 6.58 -7.94 14.73
N TYR A 721 6.21 -8.06 16.01
CA TYR A 721 6.37 -6.99 16.98
C TYR A 721 7.84 -6.69 17.31
N PHE A 722 8.77 -7.63 17.14
CA PHE A 722 10.19 -7.34 17.37
C PHE A 722 10.74 -6.35 16.32
N ARG A 723 10.25 -6.44 15.08
CA ARG A 723 10.59 -5.52 13.99
C ARG A 723 9.80 -4.21 14.05
N ALA A 724 8.62 -4.23 14.67
CA ALA A 724 7.79 -3.03 14.82
C ALA A 724 8.10 -2.20 16.08
N HIS A 725 8.58 -2.80 17.17
CA HIS A 725 8.62 -2.12 18.47
C HIS A 725 9.77 -1.12 18.62
N PHE A 726 11.05 -1.51 18.53
CA PHE A 726 12.16 -0.54 18.53
C PHE A 726 13.26 -1.00 17.59
N PHE A 727 13.50 -0.24 16.52
CA PHE A 727 14.63 -0.44 15.62
C PHE A 727 15.95 -0.37 16.42
N THR A 728 16.84 -1.34 16.20
CA THR A 728 18.11 -1.57 16.94
C THR A 728 17.99 -1.98 18.42
N ASP A 729 16.78 -2.17 18.94
CA ASP A 729 16.52 -2.64 20.31
C ASP A 729 15.31 -3.60 20.35
N PRO A 730 15.40 -4.77 19.70
CA PRO A 730 14.25 -5.67 19.57
C PRO A 730 13.83 -6.22 20.94
N VAL A 731 12.60 -5.89 21.34
CA VAL A 731 11.99 -6.28 22.60
C VAL A 731 10.48 -6.38 22.42
N GLN A 732 9.80 -7.31 23.09
CA GLN A 732 8.34 -7.38 23.04
C GLN A 732 7.74 -6.12 23.71
N PRO A 733 6.73 -5.47 23.09
CA PRO A 733 5.93 -4.46 23.77
C PRO A 733 5.34 -4.97 25.08
N GLY A 734 5.45 -4.16 26.14
CA GLY A 734 4.86 -4.51 27.45
C GLY A 734 3.33 -4.62 27.39
N SER A 735 2.73 -3.76 26.58
CA SER A 735 1.30 -3.76 26.22
C SER A 735 0.80 -5.14 25.73
N LEU A 736 1.57 -5.84 24.89
CA LEU A 736 1.22 -7.19 24.42
C LEU A 736 1.29 -8.25 25.53
N GLY A 737 2.15 -8.05 26.54
CA GLY A 737 2.15 -8.91 27.72
C GLY A 737 0.91 -8.71 28.60
N LEU A 738 0.39 -7.47 28.71
CA LEU A 738 -0.89 -7.20 29.37
C LEU A 738 -2.04 -7.86 28.59
N GLU A 739 -2.02 -7.75 27.26
CA GLU A 739 -3.01 -8.34 26.37
C GLU A 739 -3.06 -9.87 26.49
N GLY A 740 -1.92 -10.55 26.65
CA GLY A 740 -1.93 -12.00 26.93
C GLY A 740 -2.67 -12.36 28.23
N VAL A 741 -2.62 -11.51 29.26
CA VAL A 741 -3.44 -11.69 30.48
C VAL A 741 -4.92 -11.43 30.19
N VAL A 742 -5.24 -10.37 29.43
CA VAL A 742 -6.61 -10.07 28.99
C VAL A 742 -7.19 -11.29 28.26
N GLN A 743 -6.47 -11.86 27.31
CA GLN A 743 -6.88 -13.04 26.54
C GLN A 743 -7.05 -14.28 27.44
N LEU A 744 -6.23 -14.45 28.47
CA LEU A 744 -6.39 -15.54 29.43
C LEU A 744 -7.69 -15.41 30.24
N LEU A 745 -8.08 -14.18 30.60
CA LEU A 745 -9.35 -13.89 31.25
C LEU A 745 -10.55 -14.01 30.29
N GLN A 746 -10.39 -13.62 29.03
CA GLN A 746 -11.39 -13.86 27.97
C GLN A 746 -11.64 -15.36 27.81
N TRP A 747 -10.56 -16.17 27.76
CA TRP A 747 -10.67 -17.63 27.72
C TRP A 747 -11.45 -18.18 28.92
N TYR A 748 -11.18 -17.69 30.13
CA TYR A 748 -11.93 -18.09 31.33
C TYR A 748 -13.43 -17.74 31.24
N LEU A 749 -13.78 -16.58 30.69
CA LEU A 749 -15.17 -16.19 30.46
C LEU A 749 -15.86 -17.07 29.41
N LEU A 750 -15.14 -17.52 28.38
CA LEU A 750 -15.63 -18.50 27.40
C LEU A 750 -15.85 -19.88 28.04
N GLU A 751 -14.95 -20.35 28.91
CA GLU A 751 -15.15 -21.62 29.63
C GLU A 751 -16.37 -21.59 30.56
N ARG A 752 -16.76 -20.40 31.03
CA ARG A 752 -17.93 -20.17 31.90
C ARG A 752 -19.21 -19.84 31.12
N ASP A 753 -19.19 -19.89 29.79
CA ASP A 753 -20.31 -19.53 28.90
C ASP A 753 -20.91 -18.15 29.23
N ALA A 754 -20.05 -17.17 29.55
CA ALA A 754 -20.45 -15.85 30.02
C ALA A 754 -21.20 -15.00 28.98
N GLY A 755 -21.28 -15.43 27.72
CA GLY A 755 -22.13 -14.84 26.68
C GLY A 755 -23.61 -15.26 26.73
N THR A 756 -23.97 -16.28 27.53
CA THR A 756 -25.32 -16.86 27.52
C THR A 756 -26.39 -15.85 27.91
N GLY A 757 -27.39 -15.64 27.05
CA GLY A 757 -28.48 -14.70 27.28
C GLY A 757 -28.19 -13.25 26.87
N LEU A 758 -27.03 -12.99 26.27
CA LEU A 758 -26.70 -11.72 25.63
C LEU A 758 -26.92 -11.82 24.11
N THR A 759 -27.28 -10.70 23.49
CA THR A 759 -27.47 -10.57 22.04
C THR A 759 -26.13 -10.21 21.40
N ALA A 760 -25.64 -11.08 20.51
CA ALA A 760 -24.36 -10.91 19.82
C ALA A 760 -23.21 -10.50 20.78
N PRO A 761 -22.95 -11.27 21.85
CA PRO A 761 -22.04 -10.88 22.92
C PRO A 761 -20.64 -10.56 22.40
N ARG A 762 -19.99 -9.59 23.04
CA ARG A 762 -18.59 -9.21 22.78
C ARG A 762 -17.82 -8.97 24.08
N PHE A 763 -16.49 -9.03 23.99
CA PHE A 763 -15.62 -8.51 25.05
C PHE A 763 -15.52 -6.99 24.96
N GLU A 764 -15.37 -6.34 26.11
CA GLU A 764 -14.74 -5.01 26.18
C GLU A 764 -13.22 -5.16 26.00
N SER A 765 -12.53 -4.08 25.62
CA SER A 765 -11.05 -4.07 25.48
C SER A 765 -10.35 -4.51 26.77
N VAL A 766 -10.80 -3.94 27.87
CA VAL A 766 -10.59 -4.34 29.27
C VAL A 766 -11.88 -3.96 30.01
N ALA A 767 -12.11 -4.43 31.25
CA ALA A 767 -13.31 -4.06 31.99
C ALA A 767 -13.43 -2.53 32.16
N VAL A 768 -14.30 -1.90 31.37
CA VAL A 768 -14.43 -0.44 31.31
C VAL A 768 -14.94 0.09 32.65
N GLY A 769 -14.33 1.17 33.12
CA GLY A 769 -14.58 1.78 34.43
C GLY A 769 -13.90 1.08 35.60
N HIS A 770 -13.16 -0.02 35.36
CA HIS A 770 -12.34 -0.66 36.38
C HIS A 770 -10.88 -0.25 36.23
N GLU A 771 -10.24 -0.03 37.37
CA GLU A 771 -8.82 0.27 37.44
C GLU A 771 -7.97 -0.94 37.00
N VAL A 772 -6.94 -0.66 36.21
CA VAL A 772 -5.91 -1.61 35.76
C VAL A 772 -4.55 -1.12 36.27
N ARG A 773 -3.78 -2.03 36.86
CA ARG A 773 -2.44 -1.74 37.38
C ARG A 773 -1.43 -2.76 36.88
N TRP A 774 -0.22 -2.30 36.56
CA TRP A 774 0.89 -3.17 36.17
C TRP A 774 2.24 -2.68 36.68
N LEU A 775 3.15 -3.63 36.82
CA LEU A 775 4.55 -3.44 37.20
C LEU A 775 5.43 -4.30 36.31
N TYR A 776 6.49 -3.73 35.74
CA TYR A 776 7.49 -4.39 34.92
C TYR A 776 8.86 -4.38 35.60
N ARG A 777 9.48 -5.55 35.76
CA ARG A 777 10.87 -5.73 36.25
C ARG A 777 11.64 -6.73 35.38
N GLY A 778 11.45 -6.65 34.08
CA GLY A 778 12.18 -7.42 33.08
C GLY A 778 11.58 -7.21 31.70
N GLN A 779 12.11 -7.94 30.72
CA GLN A 779 11.72 -7.84 29.33
C GLN A 779 11.70 -9.21 28.65
N VAL A 780 11.03 -9.29 27.51
CA VAL A 780 11.06 -10.44 26.59
C VAL A 780 11.84 -10.02 25.35
N VAL A 781 12.92 -10.73 25.03
CA VAL A 781 13.83 -10.46 23.91
C VAL A 781 13.87 -11.66 22.95
N PRO A 782 14.36 -11.49 21.70
CA PRO A 782 14.35 -12.54 20.69
C PRO A 782 15.07 -13.85 21.07
N SER A 783 15.97 -13.82 22.05
CA SER A 783 16.72 -14.99 22.52
C SER A 783 16.03 -15.78 23.64
N ASP A 784 14.91 -15.29 24.18
CA ASP A 784 14.18 -15.98 25.25
C ASP A 784 13.39 -17.19 24.71
N GLY A 785 13.00 -18.12 25.59
CA GLY A 785 12.32 -19.36 25.19
C GLY A 785 10.80 -19.30 25.25
N VAL A 786 10.24 -19.18 26.47
CA VAL A 786 8.79 -19.30 26.71
C VAL A 786 8.31 -18.23 27.70
N VAL A 787 7.25 -17.53 27.30
CA VAL A 787 6.44 -16.68 28.19
C VAL A 787 5.38 -17.54 28.86
N THR A 788 5.28 -17.48 30.19
CA THR A 788 4.19 -18.11 30.97
C THR A 788 3.33 -17.04 31.62
N PHE A 789 2.02 -17.12 31.42
CA PHE A 789 1.00 -16.26 32.02
C PHE A 789 0.34 -17.03 33.17
N GLU A 790 0.27 -16.43 34.36
CA GLU A 790 -0.46 -16.95 35.51
C GLU A 790 -1.52 -15.92 35.93
N ALA A 791 -2.74 -16.37 36.23
CA ALA A 791 -3.78 -15.52 36.78
C ALA A 791 -4.56 -16.24 37.90
N GLU A 792 -4.82 -15.54 39.00
CA GLU A 792 -5.68 -15.96 40.09
C GLU A 792 -6.94 -15.11 40.09
N ILE A 793 -8.11 -15.74 39.96
CA ILE A 793 -9.40 -15.04 39.88
C ILE A 793 -9.76 -14.52 41.28
N THR A 794 -9.95 -13.21 41.38
CA THR A 794 -10.29 -12.52 42.63
C THR A 794 -11.76 -12.15 42.72
N GLU A 795 -12.43 -11.98 41.59
CA GLU A 795 -13.85 -11.63 41.51
C GLU A 795 -14.48 -12.15 40.21
N TYR A 796 -15.71 -12.66 40.28
CA TYR A 796 -16.54 -13.02 39.14
C TYR A 796 -17.98 -12.65 39.44
N GLY A 797 -18.65 -11.90 38.56
CA GLY A 797 -19.98 -11.39 38.84
C GLY A 797 -20.68 -10.79 37.62
N THR A 798 -21.81 -10.15 37.88
CA THR A 798 -22.61 -9.42 36.88
C THR A 798 -22.90 -8.03 37.43
N ASP A 799 -22.66 -6.99 36.62
CA ASP A 799 -23.07 -5.62 36.91
C ASP A 799 -24.14 -5.14 35.91
N ALA A 800 -24.51 -3.86 35.97
CA ALA A 800 -25.52 -3.29 35.07
C ALA A 800 -25.13 -3.30 33.58
N ARG A 801 -23.83 -3.52 33.26
CA ARG A 801 -23.32 -3.59 31.88
C ARG A 801 -23.17 -5.02 31.39
N GLY A 802 -22.83 -5.97 32.26
CA GLY A 802 -22.72 -7.37 31.88
C GLY A 802 -21.92 -8.23 32.86
N ARG A 803 -21.53 -9.43 32.42
CA ARG A 803 -20.75 -10.37 33.22
C ARG A 803 -19.27 -10.01 33.17
N TYR A 804 -18.59 -10.03 34.30
CA TYR A 804 -17.17 -9.68 34.38
C TYR A 804 -16.36 -10.65 35.24
N VAL A 805 -15.05 -10.62 35.02
CA VAL A 805 -14.04 -11.29 35.84
C VAL A 805 -12.93 -10.31 36.18
N ARG A 806 -12.35 -10.44 37.38
CA ARG A 806 -11.13 -9.74 37.79
C ARG A 806 -10.12 -10.73 38.36
N ALA A 807 -8.85 -10.42 38.16
CA ALA A 807 -7.76 -11.27 38.59
C ALA A 807 -6.55 -10.44 39.06
N GLU A 808 -5.72 -11.11 39.86
CA GLU A 808 -4.31 -10.79 40.04
C GLU A 808 -3.50 -11.71 39.12
N ALA A 809 -2.52 -11.17 38.40
CA ALA A 809 -1.80 -11.92 37.38
C ALA A 809 -0.30 -11.62 37.32
N TRP A 810 0.46 -12.55 36.73
CA TRP A 810 1.91 -12.49 36.59
C TRP A 810 2.35 -13.01 35.22
N LEU A 811 3.41 -12.43 34.67
CA LEU A 811 4.13 -13.00 33.53
C LEU A 811 5.51 -13.46 33.96
N TRP A 812 5.94 -14.56 33.35
CA TRP A 812 7.24 -15.16 33.52
C TRP A 812 7.90 -15.36 32.16
N ILE A 813 9.21 -15.22 32.11
CA ILE A 813 10.02 -15.58 30.96
C ILE A 813 11.08 -16.57 31.43
N ASP A 814 11.07 -17.78 30.89
CA ASP A 814 11.99 -18.87 31.27
C ASP A 814 12.10 -19.06 32.80
N GLY A 815 10.97 -19.00 33.50
CA GLY A 815 10.89 -19.17 34.96
C GLY A 815 11.30 -17.94 35.79
N ARG A 816 11.65 -16.81 35.16
CA ARG A 816 11.87 -15.51 35.81
C ARG A 816 10.59 -14.68 35.74
N ARG A 817 10.06 -14.27 36.90
CA ARG A 817 8.86 -13.41 36.97
C ARG A 817 9.22 -11.99 36.55
N ILE A 818 8.58 -11.46 35.52
CA ILE A 818 8.89 -10.14 34.98
C ILE A 818 7.76 -9.15 35.21
N TYR A 819 6.48 -9.56 35.11
CA TYR A 819 5.34 -8.66 35.31
C TYR A 819 4.52 -9.05 36.53
N HIS A 820 3.87 -8.05 37.12
CA HIS A 820 2.81 -8.22 38.11
C HIS A 820 1.68 -7.25 37.83
N LEU A 821 0.48 -7.80 37.67
CA LEU A 821 -0.76 -7.08 37.47
C LEU A 821 -1.63 -7.33 38.71
N PRO A 822 -1.56 -6.50 39.76
CA PRO A 822 -2.34 -6.72 40.98
C PRO A 822 -3.85 -6.64 40.76
N ARG A 823 -4.27 -6.03 39.64
CA ARG A 823 -5.67 -5.85 39.29
C ARG A 823 -5.81 -5.66 37.78
N ILE A 824 -6.54 -6.57 37.16
CA ILE A 824 -7.00 -6.49 35.78
C ILE A 824 -8.33 -7.23 35.66
N GLY A 825 -9.18 -6.84 34.71
CA GLY A 825 -10.45 -7.51 34.52
C GLY A 825 -10.97 -7.40 33.09
N VAL A 826 -11.89 -8.28 32.75
CA VAL A 826 -12.56 -8.33 31.44
C VAL A 826 -14.05 -8.45 31.67
N ARG A 827 -14.86 -7.82 30.81
CA ARG A 827 -16.32 -7.87 30.84
C ARG A 827 -16.86 -8.33 29.48
N VAL A 828 -17.93 -9.13 29.52
CA VAL A 828 -18.77 -9.48 28.37
C VAL A 828 -20.02 -8.62 28.41
N VAL A 829 -20.34 -7.98 27.28
CA VAL A 829 -21.49 -7.09 27.11
C VAL A 829 -22.29 -7.50 25.87
N ASP A 830 -23.51 -7.01 25.74
CA ASP A 830 -24.28 -7.10 24.49
C ASP A 830 -23.51 -6.46 23.32
N GLY A 831 -23.65 -7.06 22.14
CA GLY A 831 -23.19 -6.45 20.90
C GLY A 831 -24.03 -5.22 20.56
N HIS A 832 -23.50 -4.35 19.70
CA HIS A 832 -24.31 -3.26 19.15
C HIS A 832 -25.29 -3.83 18.11
N PRO A 833 -26.62 -3.58 18.21
CA PRO A 833 -27.50 -3.83 17.08
C PRO A 833 -27.01 -2.97 15.90
N ALA A 834 -26.82 -3.58 14.73
CA ALA A 834 -26.26 -2.91 13.55
C ALA A 834 -27.30 -2.00 12.86
N VAL A 835 -27.89 -1.08 13.62
CA VAL A 835 -28.69 0.01 13.07
C VAL A 835 -27.72 1.07 12.57
N ARG A 836 -27.71 1.31 11.26
CA ARG A 836 -26.92 2.38 10.64
C ARG A 836 -27.84 3.35 9.95
N GLU A 837 -27.74 4.62 10.32
CA GLU A 837 -28.36 5.71 9.58
C GLU A 837 -27.31 6.38 8.67
N LEU A 838 -27.72 6.78 7.48
CA LEU A 838 -26.92 7.52 6.51
C LEU A 838 -27.83 8.54 5.83
N GLU A 839 -27.31 9.74 5.56
CA GLU A 839 -27.97 10.68 4.66
C GLU A 839 -27.34 10.55 3.26
N LEU A 840 -28.18 10.41 2.24
CA LEU A 840 -27.79 10.46 0.84
C LEU A 840 -28.23 11.80 0.27
N ASP A 841 -27.29 12.61 -0.21
CA ASP A 841 -27.61 13.91 -0.80
C ASP A 841 -26.97 14.05 -2.17
N PRO A 842 -27.72 14.11 -3.29
CA PRO A 842 -27.13 14.29 -4.62
C PRO A 842 -26.36 15.60 -4.80
N ALA A 843 -26.51 16.59 -3.91
CA ALA A 843 -25.67 17.80 -3.91
C ALA A 843 -24.28 17.57 -3.30
N VAL A 844 -24.12 16.58 -2.43
CA VAL A 844 -22.86 16.20 -1.77
C VAL A 844 -22.26 14.96 -2.43
N ASP A 845 -23.06 13.90 -2.52
CA ASP A 845 -22.80 12.64 -3.22
C ASP A 845 -23.05 12.81 -4.72
N THR A 846 -22.27 13.68 -5.37
CA THR A 846 -22.52 14.13 -6.75
C THR A 846 -22.61 13.00 -7.78
N TRP A 847 -22.02 11.83 -7.52
CA TRP A 847 -22.16 10.64 -8.36
C TRP A 847 -23.59 10.09 -8.41
N LEU A 848 -24.43 10.33 -7.38
CA LEU A 848 -25.86 9.96 -7.40
C LEU A 848 -26.62 10.80 -8.44
N ASP A 849 -26.16 12.02 -8.71
CA ASP A 849 -26.76 12.88 -9.71
C ASP A 849 -26.55 12.34 -11.14
N ASP A 850 -25.56 11.47 -11.34
CA ASP A 850 -25.30 10.79 -12.60
C ASP A 850 -26.19 9.55 -12.82
N HIS A 851 -27.00 9.13 -11.85
CA HIS A 851 -27.99 8.06 -12.04
C HIS A 851 -29.41 8.64 -12.15
N ARG A 852 -29.82 8.98 -13.38
CA ARG A 852 -31.12 9.61 -13.70
C ARG A 852 -31.93 8.77 -14.70
N PRO A 853 -32.74 7.79 -14.26
CA PRO A 853 -33.44 6.86 -15.16
C PRO A 853 -34.40 7.49 -16.17
N ASN A 854 -34.86 8.70 -15.89
CA ASN A 854 -35.72 9.53 -16.74
C ASN A 854 -34.98 10.76 -17.32
N PHE A 855 -33.64 10.78 -17.22
CA PHE A 855 -32.71 11.87 -17.56
C PHE A 855 -32.76 13.13 -16.65
N VAL A 856 -33.70 13.25 -15.71
CA VAL A 856 -33.92 14.51 -14.96
C VAL A 856 -33.94 14.39 -13.44
N VAL A 857 -34.46 13.30 -12.88
CA VAL A 857 -34.57 13.08 -11.42
C VAL A 857 -33.54 12.04 -11.01
N PRO A 858 -32.59 12.38 -10.12
CA PRO A 858 -31.67 11.41 -9.53
C PRO A 858 -32.43 10.33 -8.78
N ALA A 859 -31.95 9.09 -8.82
CA ALA A 859 -32.51 8.00 -8.06
C ALA A 859 -31.38 7.09 -7.55
N VAL A 860 -31.59 6.46 -6.39
CA VAL A 860 -30.62 5.49 -5.87
C VAL A 860 -30.58 4.25 -6.78
N PRO A 861 -29.40 3.83 -7.29
CA PRO A 861 -29.26 2.59 -8.05
C PRO A 861 -29.67 1.36 -7.22
N LEU A 862 -30.19 0.31 -7.87
CA LEU A 862 -30.48 -0.96 -7.19
C LEU A 862 -29.21 -1.50 -6.53
N MET A 863 -28.07 -1.42 -7.23
CA MET A 863 -26.81 -1.97 -6.72
C MET A 863 -26.23 -1.17 -5.54
N THR A 864 -26.62 0.10 -5.38
CA THR A 864 -26.37 0.84 -4.14
C THR A 864 -27.19 0.29 -2.99
N THR A 865 -28.47 -0.06 -3.20
CA THR A 865 -29.28 -0.73 -2.17
C THR A 865 -28.65 -2.06 -1.76
N VAL A 866 -28.24 -2.88 -2.73
CA VAL A 866 -27.52 -4.15 -2.51
C VAL A 866 -26.26 -3.93 -1.67
N ASP A 867 -25.46 -2.92 -2.01
CA ASP A 867 -24.23 -2.57 -1.30
C ASP A 867 -24.49 -2.12 0.14
N GLN A 868 -25.55 -1.34 0.40
CA GLN A 868 -25.91 -0.94 1.76
C GLN A 868 -26.35 -2.13 2.61
N LEU A 869 -27.14 -3.06 2.05
CA LEU A 869 -27.54 -4.29 2.74
C LEU A 869 -26.32 -5.18 3.07
N ALA A 870 -25.40 -5.31 2.11
CA ALA A 870 -24.15 -6.02 2.29
C ALA A 870 -23.25 -5.36 3.35
N THR A 871 -23.14 -4.03 3.32
CA THR A 871 -22.36 -3.24 4.29
C THR A 871 -22.84 -3.46 5.72
N ALA A 872 -24.16 -3.45 5.95
CA ALA A 872 -24.73 -3.68 7.27
C ALA A 872 -24.35 -5.08 7.81
N THR A 873 -24.43 -6.10 6.96
CA THR A 873 -24.08 -7.48 7.34
C THR A 873 -22.58 -7.68 7.53
N ALA A 874 -21.75 -7.14 6.65
CA ALA A 874 -20.29 -7.21 6.75
C ALA A 874 -19.80 -6.57 8.05
N ARG A 875 -20.42 -5.46 8.47
CA ARG A 875 -20.13 -4.80 9.75
C ARG A 875 -20.61 -5.61 10.95
N LEU A 876 -21.81 -6.18 10.87
CA LEU A 876 -22.38 -7.00 11.95
C LEU A 876 -21.59 -8.29 12.16
N THR A 877 -21.30 -9.02 11.09
CA THR A 877 -20.70 -10.37 11.14
C THR A 877 -19.18 -10.35 11.12
N GLY A 878 -18.57 -9.29 10.58
CA GLY A 878 -17.13 -9.21 10.34
C GLY A 878 -16.61 -10.16 9.25
N GLN A 879 -17.49 -10.88 8.56
CA GLN A 879 -17.16 -11.87 7.52
C GLN A 879 -17.33 -11.27 6.12
N PRO A 880 -16.57 -11.73 5.10
CA PRO A 880 -16.75 -11.27 3.72
C PRO A 880 -18.13 -11.70 3.20
N VAL A 881 -18.78 -10.82 2.43
CA VAL A 881 -20.07 -11.12 1.79
C VAL A 881 -19.82 -11.95 0.55
N VAL A 882 -20.44 -13.13 0.49
CA VAL A 882 -20.30 -14.09 -0.62
C VAL A 882 -21.55 -14.14 -1.51
N GLY A 883 -22.65 -13.52 -1.08
CA GLY A 883 -23.85 -13.43 -1.90
C GLY A 883 -25.04 -12.80 -1.20
N LEU A 884 -26.10 -12.59 -1.97
CA LEU A 884 -27.40 -12.14 -1.49
C LEU A 884 -28.50 -13.04 -2.06
N ARG A 885 -29.59 -13.19 -1.31
CA ARG A 885 -30.78 -13.96 -1.69
C ARG A 885 -32.01 -13.09 -1.52
N GLU A 886 -32.92 -13.22 -2.48
CA GLU A 886 -34.22 -12.54 -2.50
C GLU A 886 -34.11 -11.04 -2.18
N VAL A 887 -33.22 -10.33 -2.90
CA VAL A 887 -33.16 -8.88 -2.78
C VAL A 887 -34.42 -8.30 -3.41
N GLN A 888 -35.31 -7.76 -2.57
CA GLN A 888 -36.54 -7.15 -3.00
C GLN A 888 -36.42 -5.62 -2.93
N LEU A 889 -36.68 -4.93 -4.04
CA LEU A 889 -36.86 -3.48 -4.05
C LEU A 889 -38.36 -3.18 -4.06
N HIS A 890 -38.91 -2.64 -2.97
CA HIS A 890 -40.34 -2.33 -2.87
C HIS A 890 -40.71 -1.07 -3.67
N ARG A 891 -39.79 -0.12 -3.73
CA ARG A 891 -39.91 1.09 -4.56
C ARG A 891 -38.53 1.64 -4.89
N TRP A 892 -38.41 2.28 -6.04
CA TRP A 892 -37.25 3.12 -6.35
C TRP A 892 -37.23 4.34 -5.43
N LEU A 893 -36.03 4.76 -5.03
CA LEU A 893 -35.83 5.90 -4.15
C LEU A 893 -35.35 7.11 -4.99
N PRO A 894 -36.26 8.00 -5.43
CA PRO A 894 -35.88 9.25 -6.06
C PRO A 894 -35.23 10.19 -5.03
N LEU A 895 -34.21 10.93 -5.46
CA LEU A 895 -33.47 11.90 -4.65
C LEU A 895 -33.62 13.32 -5.26
N PRO A 896 -34.77 13.98 -5.06
CA PRO A 896 -34.90 15.40 -5.42
C PRO A 896 -34.11 16.32 -4.47
N GLY A 897 -33.64 15.79 -3.34
CA GLY A 897 -32.81 16.41 -2.30
C GLY A 897 -32.33 15.33 -1.30
N PRO A 898 -31.82 15.71 -0.12
CA PRO A 898 -31.30 14.78 0.90
C PRO A 898 -32.35 13.75 1.35
N ALA A 899 -31.92 12.50 1.54
CA ALA A 899 -32.74 11.41 2.07
C ALA A 899 -32.00 10.66 3.18
N ARG A 900 -32.61 10.58 4.36
CA ARG A 900 -32.11 9.74 5.47
C ARG A 900 -32.54 8.30 5.27
N ILE A 901 -31.59 7.39 5.20
CA ILE A 901 -31.80 5.95 5.12
C ILE A 901 -31.30 5.26 6.38
N ARG A 902 -31.87 4.10 6.68
CA ARG A 902 -31.50 3.24 7.80
C ARG A 902 -31.41 1.80 7.36
N THR A 903 -30.35 1.11 7.75
CA THR A 903 -30.25 -0.35 7.61
C THR A 903 -30.39 -1.02 8.95
N ASP A 904 -31.27 -2.02 9.03
CA ASP A 904 -31.53 -2.84 10.20
C ASP A 904 -31.16 -4.29 9.86
N ALA A 905 -30.20 -4.88 10.58
CA ALA A 905 -29.71 -6.24 10.34
C ALA A 905 -29.97 -7.17 11.54
N GLU A 906 -30.55 -8.34 11.28
CA GLU A 906 -30.88 -9.36 12.27
C GLU A 906 -30.49 -10.78 11.78
N PRO A 907 -30.05 -11.69 12.65
CA PRO A 907 -29.83 -13.08 12.27
C PRO A 907 -31.11 -13.68 11.64
N ALA A 908 -30.98 -14.31 10.47
CA ALA A 908 -32.11 -14.96 9.83
C ALA A 908 -32.41 -16.32 10.50
N ALA A 909 -33.63 -16.84 10.31
CA ALA A 909 -34.01 -18.18 10.78
C ALA A 909 -33.30 -19.34 10.02
N GLY A 910 -32.50 -19.03 9.00
CA GLY A 910 -31.69 -19.96 8.19
C GLY A 910 -30.28 -19.43 7.95
N GLU A 911 -29.58 -19.92 6.92
CA GLU A 911 -28.25 -19.40 6.58
C GLU A 911 -28.32 -17.93 6.12
N GLY A 912 -27.54 -17.07 6.77
CA GLY A 912 -27.40 -15.65 6.43
C GLY A 912 -27.96 -14.67 7.47
N THR A 913 -27.95 -13.39 7.11
CA THR A 913 -28.46 -12.27 7.91
C THR A 913 -29.60 -11.60 7.15
N ALA A 914 -30.76 -11.45 7.79
CA ALA A 914 -31.87 -10.69 7.23
C ALA A 914 -31.59 -9.19 7.43
N VAL A 915 -31.65 -8.42 6.35
CA VAL A 915 -31.39 -6.98 6.39
C VAL A 915 -32.51 -6.23 5.70
N ARG A 916 -32.96 -5.15 6.34
CA ARG A 916 -33.92 -4.19 5.77
C ARG A 916 -33.26 -2.83 5.60
N LEU A 917 -33.49 -2.18 4.46
CA LEU A 917 -33.18 -0.78 4.21
C LEU A 917 -34.49 0.02 4.21
N SER A 918 -34.54 1.02 5.07
CA SER A 918 -35.68 1.93 5.21
C SER A 918 -35.28 3.37 4.90
N VAL A 919 -36.22 4.19 4.44
CA VAL A 919 -36.03 5.63 4.25
C VAL A 919 -36.95 6.43 5.16
N TRP A 920 -36.45 7.54 5.70
CA TRP A 920 -37.24 8.46 6.49
C TRP A 920 -38.26 9.18 5.62
N ARG A 921 -39.53 9.10 6.02
CA ARG A 921 -40.62 9.87 5.40
C ARG A 921 -41.05 10.98 6.34
N GLU A 922 -40.89 12.22 5.88
CA GLU A 922 -41.37 13.40 6.61
C GLU A 922 -42.86 13.62 6.33
N ALA A 923 -43.70 13.56 7.38
CA ALA A 923 -45.15 13.71 7.32
C ALA A 923 -45.74 14.23 8.64
N GLY A 924 -45.04 15.11 9.36
CA GLY A 924 -45.51 15.66 10.65
C GLY A 924 -45.65 14.57 11.71
N GLU A 925 -46.82 14.45 12.34
CA GLU A 925 -47.12 13.41 13.34
C GLU A 925 -47.07 11.97 12.79
N LEU A 926 -47.04 11.79 11.46
CA LEU A 926 -46.96 10.49 10.79
C LEU A 926 -45.55 10.15 10.28
N SER A 927 -44.53 10.93 10.63
CA SER A 927 -43.14 10.72 10.21
C SER A 927 -42.60 9.37 10.71
N ARG A 928 -42.06 8.56 9.81
CA ARG A 928 -41.53 7.22 10.13
C ARG A 928 -40.55 6.73 9.07
N TYR A 929 -39.77 5.72 9.44
CA TYR A 929 -39.02 4.92 8.47
C TYR A 929 -39.96 3.97 7.71
N GLU A 930 -39.87 3.97 6.39
CA GLU A 930 -40.58 3.04 5.51
C GLU A 930 -39.57 2.15 4.79
N VAL A 931 -39.78 0.83 4.82
CA VAL A 931 -38.92 -0.15 4.15
C VAL A 931 -38.97 0.08 2.63
N VAL A 932 -37.81 0.16 2.01
CA VAL A 932 -37.67 0.32 0.55
C VAL A 932 -36.91 -0.83 -0.10
N GLY A 933 -36.07 -1.55 0.66
CA GLY A 933 -35.46 -2.79 0.19
C GLY A 933 -35.16 -3.76 1.33
N GLU A 934 -35.10 -5.04 1.00
CA GLU A 934 -34.76 -6.11 1.95
C GLU A 934 -34.04 -7.25 1.23
N ALA A 935 -33.23 -8.00 1.98
CA ALA A 935 -32.55 -9.20 1.48
C ALA A 935 -32.14 -10.13 2.62
N THR A 936 -31.79 -11.38 2.26
CA THR A 936 -30.94 -12.22 3.08
C THR A 936 -29.51 -12.17 2.54
N VAL A 937 -28.55 -11.75 3.36
CA VAL A 937 -27.14 -11.59 2.99
C VAL A 937 -26.33 -12.78 3.52
N LEU A 938 -25.50 -13.36 2.67
CA LEU A 938 -24.66 -14.51 2.98
C LEU A 938 -23.21 -14.04 3.19
N THR A 939 -22.57 -14.52 4.26
CA THR A 939 -21.18 -14.21 4.59
C THR A 939 -20.35 -15.47 4.86
N GLY A 940 -19.03 -15.38 4.72
CA GLY A 940 -18.10 -16.47 5.00
C GLY A 940 -17.41 -17.02 3.76
N THR A 941 -17.42 -18.34 3.59
CA THR A 941 -16.79 -19.00 2.44
C THR A 941 -17.83 -19.34 1.37
N VAL A 942 -17.42 -19.25 0.10
CA VAL A 942 -18.31 -19.54 -1.03
C VAL A 942 -18.64 -21.04 -1.03
N PRO A 943 -19.92 -21.44 -1.01
CA PRO A 943 -20.29 -22.85 -0.80
C PRO A 943 -20.00 -23.79 -1.99
N GLY A 944 -19.43 -23.31 -3.11
CA GLY A 944 -19.12 -24.15 -4.27
C GLY A 944 -18.29 -23.45 -5.37
N PRO A 945 -17.80 -24.20 -6.37
CA PRO A 945 -17.00 -23.65 -7.46
C PRO A 945 -17.83 -22.73 -8.38
N PRO A 946 -17.18 -21.76 -9.06
CA PRO A 946 -17.85 -20.92 -10.04
C PRO A 946 -18.48 -21.75 -11.19
N PRO A 947 -19.59 -21.28 -11.78
CA PRO A 947 -20.21 -21.96 -12.92
C PRO A 947 -19.34 -21.87 -14.19
N ALA A 948 -19.69 -22.66 -15.20
CA ALA A 948 -19.11 -22.55 -16.53
C ALA A 948 -19.41 -21.18 -17.17
N LEU A 949 -18.51 -20.75 -18.07
CA LEU A 949 -18.67 -19.52 -18.84
C LEU A 949 -19.90 -19.60 -19.75
N LEU A 950 -20.65 -18.50 -19.86
CA LEU A 950 -21.73 -18.39 -20.83
C LEU A 950 -21.18 -18.46 -22.26
N PRO A 951 -21.88 -19.16 -23.19
CA PRO A 951 -21.40 -19.30 -24.56
C PRO A 951 -21.39 -17.94 -25.28
N PRO A 952 -20.44 -17.71 -26.21
CA PRO A 952 -20.42 -16.51 -27.04
C PRO A 952 -21.72 -16.30 -27.82
N LEU A 953 -22.06 -15.04 -28.10
CA LEU A 953 -23.25 -14.72 -28.90
C LEU A 953 -23.01 -15.07 -30.38
N PRO A 954 -23.82 -15.97 -30.98
CA PRO A 954 -23.62 -16.39 -32.37
C PRO A 954 -23.92 -15.28 -33.39
N ASP A 955 -24.76 -14.31 -33.03
CA ASP A 955 -25.27 -13.22 -33.88
C ASP A 955 -24.95 -11.83 -33.33
N GLY A 956 -23.99 -11.73 -32.41
CA GLY A 956 -23.63 -10.49 -31.73
C GLY A 956 -23.12 -9.41 -32.70
N ARG A 957 -23.67 -8.20 -32.60
CA ARG A 957 -23.23 -7.03 -33.37
C ARG A 957 -22.69 -5.94 -32.44
N PRO A 958 -21.50 -5.37 -32.72
CA PRO A 958 -20.98 -4.22 -31.99
C PRO A 958 -21.99 -3.06 -32.01
N GLN A 959 -22.14 -2.39 -30.89
CA GLN A 959 -23.01 -1.22 -30.74
C GLN A 959 -22.18 0.05 -30.65
N PRO A 960 -22.70 1.21 -31.10
CA PRO A 960 -22.13 2.49 -30.74
C PRO A 960 -22.17 2.71 -29.22
N ASP A 961 -21.41 3.68 -28.71
CA ASP A 961 -21.40 4.01 -27.29
C ASP A 961 -22.85 4.24 -26.79
N PRO A 962 -23.37 3.39 -25.89
CA PRO A 962 -24.76 3.45 -25.43
C PRO A 962 -25.04 4.69 -24.58
N TYR A 963 -24.03 5.30 -23.95
CA TYR A 963 -24.14 6.56 -23.23
C TYR A 963 -24.32 7.71 -24.22
N GLU A 964 -23.53 7.77 -25.30
CA GLU A 964 -23.72 8.79 -26.34
C GLU A 964 -25.05 8.61 -27.10
N ALA A 965 -25.45 7.37 -27.36
CA ALA A 965 -26.71 7.01 -28.01
C ALA A 965 -27.96 7.29 -27.15
N ALA A 966 -27.77 7.61 -25.87
CA ALA A 966 -28.84 7.75 -24.87
C ALA A 966 -29.65 6.45 -24.65
N GLU A 967 -29.06 5.28 -24.97
CA GLU A 967 -29.59 3.97 -24.55
C GLU A 967 -29.40 3.75 -23.06
N LEU A 968 -28.33 4.31 -22.50
CA LEU A 968 -28.09 4.41 -21.06
C LEU A 968 -28.20 5.87 -20.60
N PHE A 969 -28.71 6.04 -19.40
CA PHE A 969 -28.97 7.36 -18.80
C PHE A 969 -27.89 7.83 -17.82
N HIS A 970 -26.86 6.99 -17.63
CA HIS A 970 -25.79 7.20 -16.67
C HIS A 970 -24.83 8.34 -17.09
N GLY A 971 -24.57 9.25 -16.16
CA GLY A 971 -23.56 10.29 -16.28
C GLY A 971 -22.15 9.76 -15.95
N PRO A 972 -21.11 10.61 -16.12
CA PRO A 972 -19.71 10.20 -16.15
C PRO A 972 -19.26 9.31 -14.99
N ALA A 973 -19.73 9.55 -13.76
CA ALA A 973 -19.33 8.79 -12.57
C ALA A 973 -19.71 7.30 -12.63
N LEU A 974 -20.67 6.94 -13.47
CA LEU A 974 -21.19 5.57 -13.65
C LEU A 974 -20.90 5.01 -15.06
N GLN A 975 -20.07 5.66 -15.87
CA GLN A 975 -19.75 5.18 -17.23
C GLN A 975 -18.61 4.16 -17.25
N TYR A 976 -18.87 2.93 -16.80
CA TYR A 976 -17.88 1.85 -16.79
C TYR A 976 -17.71 1.12 -18.13
N LEU A 977 -18.75 1.09 -18.96
CA LEU A 977 -18.77 0.30 -20.19
C LEU A 977 -17.88 0.90 -21.28
N THR A 978 -16.93 0.14 -21.80
CA THR A 978 -16.02 0.55 -22.90
C THR A 978 -16.44 -0.01 -24.25
N SER A 979 -17.07 -1.19 -24.28
CA SER A 979 -17.66 -1.74 -25.51
C SER A 979 -18.88 -2.62 -25.23
N LEU A 980 -19.79 -2.68 -26.19
CA LEU A 980 -21.02 -3.46 -26.11
C LEU A 980 -21.28 -4.18 -27.43
N THR A 981 -21.57 -5.47 -27.34
CA THR A 981 -22.06 -6.31 -28.44
C THR A 981 -23.44 -6.84 -28.08
N VAL A 982 -24.42 -6.71 -28.96
CA VAL A 982 -25.80 -7.15 -28.72
C VAL A 982 -26.24 -8.12 -29.81
N GLY A 983 -26.74 -9.29 -29.41
CA GLY A 983 -27.38 -10.29 -30.26
C GLY A 983 -28.87 -10.40 -29.98
N SER A 984 -29.53 -11.40 -30.59
CA SER A 984 -30.98 -11.63 -30.44
C SER A 984 -31.40 -12.24 -29.10
N THR A 985 -30.47 -12.81 -28.33
CA THR A 985 -30.77 -13.49 -27.04
C THR A 985 -29.96 -12.95 -25.87
N GLY A 986 -29.16 -11.89 -26.06
CA GLY A 986 -28.29 -11.36 -25.02
C GLY A 986 -27.28 -10.32 -25.51
N SER A 987 -26.35 -9.96 -24.62
CA SER A 987 -25.23 -9.04 -24.88
C SER A 987 -23.94 -9.50 -24.21
N SER A 988 -22.83 -9.00 -24.75
CA SER A 988 -21.49 -9.11 -24.20
C SER A 988 -20.92 -7.70 -24.10
N ALA A 989 -20.54 -7.29 -22.89
CA ALA A 989 -20.00 -5.98 -22.59
C ALA A 989 -18.58 -6.10 -22.04
N VAL A 990 -17.73 -5.12 -22.33
CA VAL A 990 -16.45 -4.92 -21.64
C VAL A 990 -16.58 -3.67 -20.79
N LEU A 991 -16.21 -3.78 -19.52
CA LEU A 991 -16.21 -2.69 -18.56
C LEU A 991 -14.77 -2.47 -18.10
N ASP A 992 -14.41 -1.21 -17.85
CA ASP A 992 -13.18 -0.84 -17.15
C ASP A 992 -13.54 -0.42 -15.72
N ALA A 993 -13.08 -1.21 -14.74
CA ALA A 993 -13.37 -0.98 -13.33
C ALA A 993 -12.81 0.35 -12.80
N GLY A 994 -11.77 0.90 -13.43
CA GLY A 994 -11.14 2.16 -13.03
C GLY A 994 -11.76 3.40 -13.67
N ARG A 995 -12.75 3.25 -14.57
CA ARG A 995 -13.29 4.37 -15.35
C ARG A 995 -14.33 5.22 -14.61
N GLY A 996 -15.15 4.61 -13.76
CA GLY A 996 -16.16 5.32 -12.97
C GLY A 996 -15.59 5.93 -11.68
N THR A 997 -16.30 6.91 -11.12
CA THR A 997 -15.90 7.63 -9.90
C THR A 997 -16.87 7.44 -8.74
N ALA A 998 -17.91 6.62 -8.90
CA ALA A 998 -18.79 6.27 -7.80
C ALA A 998 -17.99 5.59 -6.66
N PRO A 999 -18.30 5.87 -5.37
CA PRO A 999 -17.62 5.24 -4.25
C PRO A 999 -17.72 3.72 -4.35
N PHE A 1000 -16.60 3.01 -4.10
CA PHE A 1000 -16.57 1.55 -4.26
C PHE A 1000 -17.56 0.85 -3.33
N GLY A 1001 -17.74 1.33 -2.09
CA GLY A 1001 -18.62 0.68 -1.12
C GLY A 1001 -18.07 -0.67 -0.64
N GLN A 1002 -18.96 -1.58 -0.24
CA GLN A 1002 -18.60 -2.92 0.24
C GLN A 1002 -18.38 -3.94 -0.89
N LEU A 1003 -19.14 -3.81 -1.98
CA LEU A 1003 -19.20 -4.77 -3.08
C LEU A 1003 -18.82 -4.16 -4.44
N GLY A 1004 -18.43 -2.90 -4.51
CA GLY A 1004 -18.20 -2.21 -5.78
C GLY A 1004 -19.49 -1.70 -6.41
N GLN A 1005 -20.32 -0.96 -5.67
CA GLN A 1005 -21.69 -0.58 -6.07
C GLN A 1005 -21.80 0.01 -7.49
N GLY A 1006 -20.86 0.88 -7.90
CA GLY A 1006 -20.86 1.47 -9.23
C GLY A 1006 -20.52 0.46 -10.31
N LEU A 1007 -19.57 -0.44 -10.04
CA LEU A 1007 -19.17 -1.49 -10.97
C LEU A 1007 -20.26 -2.56 -11.12
N LEU A 1008 -20.93 -2.92 -10.02
CA LEU A 1008 -22.12 -3.79 -10.01
C LEU A 1008 -23.26 -3.19 -10.81
N ASP A 1009 -23.53 -1.90 -10.66
CA ASP A 1009 -24.50 -1.18 -11.51
C ASP A 1009 -24.06 -1.21 -12.97
N GLY A 1010 -22.75 -1.09 -13.20
CA GLY A 1010 -22.08 -1.33 -14.48
C GLY A 1010 -22.48 -2.66 -15.14
N PHE A 1011 -22.70 -3.73 -14.39
CA PHE A 1011 -23.10 -5.02 -14.97
C PHE A 1011 -24.46 -4.92 -15.66
N LEU A 1012 -25.35 -4.08 -15.12
CA LEU A 1012 -26.69 -3.87 -15.67
C LEU A 1012 -26.64 -3.04 -16.96
N HIS A 1013 -25.56 -2.30 -17.22
CA HIS A 1013 -25.37 -1.56 -18.48
C HIS A 1013 -25.24 -2.46 -19.71
N ALA A 1014 -24.93 -3.75 -19.51
CA ALA A 1014 -24.97 -4.73 -20.58
C ALA A 1014 -26.40 -4.97 -21.08
N ILE A 1015 -27.43 -4.66 -20.28
CA ILE A 1015 -28.83 -4.94 -20.60
C ILE A 1015 -29.43 -3.76 -21.38
N PRO A 1016 -30.03 -3.99 -22.56
CA PRO A 1016 -30.66 -2.93 -23.34
C PRO A 1016 -32.06 -2.62 -22.79
N SER A 1017 -32.19 -2.17 -21.53
CA SER A 1017 -33.48 -2.01 -20.83
C SER A 1017 -34.44 -1.03 -21.53
N GLN A 1018 -33.93 -0.07 -22.29
CA GLN A 1018 -34.71 0.85 -23.15
C GLN A 1018 -35.15 0.23 -24.50
N SER A 1019 -34.63 -0.94 -24.85
CA SER A 1019 -34.89 -1.61 -26.13
C SER A 1019 -34.94 -3.14 -26.01
N LEU A 1020 -35.51 -3.67 -24.91
CA LEU A 1020 -35.62 -5.11 -24.65
C LEU A 1020 -36.36 -5.91 -25.72
N TRP A 1021 -37.14 -5.24 -26.57
CA TRP A 1021 -37.74 -5.84 -27.77
C TRP A 1021 -36.69 -6.46 -28.72
N ARG A 1022 -35.41 -6.08 -28.58
CA ARG A 1022 -34.28 -6.71 -29.28
C ARG A 1022 -34.05 -8.15 -28.87
N TRP A 1023 -34.36 -8.47 -27.61
CA TRP A 1023 -34.23 -9.81 -27.03
C TRP A 1023 -35.56 -10.56 -26.95
N ILE A 1024 -36.67 -9.82 -26.92
CA ILE A 1024 -38.01 -10.36 -26.69
C ILE A 1024 -38.87 -10.09 -27.94
N PRO A 1025 -39.02 -11.07 -28.85
CA PRO A 1025 -39.85 -10.94 -30.03
C PRO A 1025 -41.30 -10.56 -29.66
N GLY A 1026 -41.84 -9.55 -30.33
CA GLY A 1026 -43.20 -9.07 -30.11
C GLY A 1026 -43.39 -8.09 -28.95
N LEU A 1027 -42.32 -7.75 -28.21
CA LEU A 1027 -42.39 -6.72 -27.19
C LEU A 1027 -42.57 -5.33 -27.82
N SER A 1028 -43.50 -4.55 -27.28
CA SER A 1028 -43.76 -3.19 -27.76
C SER A 1028 -42.59 -2.24 -27.45
N GLN A 1029 -42.29 -1.33 -28.38
CA GLN A 1029 -41.16 -0.39 -28.26
C GLN A 1029 -41.37 0.71 -27.20
N ASP A 1030 -42.56 0.77 -26.61
CA ASP A 1030 -42.92 1.72 -25.55
C ASP A 1030 -42.76 1.17 -24.12
N LEU A 1031 -42.33 -0.08 -24.00
CA LEU A 1031 -42.01 -0.72 -22.73
C LEU A 1031 -40.52 -0.56 -22.43
N VAL A 1032 -40.23 -0.02 -21.24
CA VAL A 1032 -38.88 0.16 -20.72
C VAL A 1032 -38.73 -0.67 -19.45
N GLY A 1033 -37.61 -1.37 -19.33
CA GLY A 1033 -37.28 -2.17 -18.16
C GLY A 1033 -36.65 -1.36 -17.04
N TYR A 1034 -37.06 -1.66 -15.81
CA TYR A 1034 -36.43 -1.16 -14.59
C TYR A 1034 -36.09 -2.32 -13.65
N PRO A 1035 -34.91 -2.36 -13.04
CA PRO A 1035 -34.59 -3.31 -11.98
C PRO A 1035 -35.69 -3.39 -10.90
N HIS A 1036 -36.20 -4.60 -10.64
CA HIS A 1036 -37.29 -4.84 -9.69
C HIS A 1036 -36.85 -5.69 -8.49
N ARG A 1037 -36.17 -6.80 -8.73
CA ARG A 1037 -35.64 -7.68 -7.67
C ARG A 1037 -34.47 -8.51 -8.17
N LEU A 1038 -33.70 -9.04 -7.23
CA LEU A 1038 -32.55 -9.91 -7.46
C LEU A 1038 -32.78 -11.23 -6.70
N PRO A 1039 -33.31 -12.29 -7.35
CA PRO A 1039 -33.45 -13.59 -6.70
C PRO A 1039 -32.16 -14.08 -6.04
N TRP A 1040 -31.03 -13.88 -6.71
CA TRP A 1040 -29.70 -14.17 -6.15
C TRP A 1040 -28.60 -13.34 -6.81
N LEU A 1041 -27.57 -13.07 -6.00
CA LEU A 1041 -26.23 -12.61 -6.40
C LEU A 1041 -25.22 -13.52 -5.71
N ASP A 1042 -24.24 -14.04 -6.46
CA ASP A 1042 -23.11 -14.79 -5.94
C ASP A 1042 -21.82 -14.09 -6.30
N LEU A 1043 -20.92 -13.97 -5.32
CA LEU A 1043 -19.58 -13.43 -5.46
C LEU A 1043 -18.58 -14.55 -5.18
N TYR A 1044 -17.77 -14.89 -6.18
CA TYR A 1044 -16.74 -15.93 -6.03
C TYR A 1044 -15.41 -15.33 -5.58
N GLU A 1045 -15.18 -14.06 -5.92
CA GLU A 1045 -13.99 -13.29 -5.59
C GLU A 1045 -14.39 -11.80 -5.41
N PRO A 1046 -13.61 -10.98 -4.69
CA PRO A 1046 -13.82 -9.53 -4.65
C PRO A 1046 -13.76 -8.91 -6.04
N LEU A 1047 -14.65 -7.94 -6.32
CA LEU A 1047 -14.60 -7.20 -7.58
C LEU A 1047 -13.35 -6.30 -7.64
N PRO A 1048 -12.72 -6.14 -8.81
CA PRO A 1048 -11.53 -5.31 -8.95
C PRO A 1048 -11.86 -3.82 -8.89
N THR A 1049 -10.90 -3.00 -8.45
CA THR A 1049 -10.99 -1.53 -8.47
C THR A 1049 -10.40 -0.90 -9.74
N SER A 1050 -9.71 -1.69 -10.57
CA SER A 1050 -9.12 -1.25 -11.83
C SER A 1050 -8.97 -2.43 -12.79
N GLY A 1051 -8.85 -2.13 -14.10
CA GLY A 1051 -8.69 -3.13 -15.14
C GLY A 1051 -10.00 -3.58 -15.77
N GLU A 1052 -9.88 -4.37 -16.84
CA GLU A 1052 -11.04 -4.78 -17.64
C GLU A 1052 -11.72 -6.03 -17.07
N LEU A 1053 -13.05 -6.05 -17.16
CA LEU A 1053 -13.87 -7.25 -17.01
C LEU A 1053 -14.84 -7.41 -18.17
N ARG A 1054 -15.23 -8.64 -18.44
CA ARG A 1054 -16.30 -8.96 -19.40
C ARG A 1054 -17.57 -9.31 -18.65
N VAL A 1055 -18.69 -8.76 -19.09
CA VAL A 1055 -20.03 -9.03 -18.56
C VAL A 1055 -20.89 -9.61 -19.66
N GLU A 1056 -21.42 -10.80 -19.42
CA GLU A 1056 -22.35 -11.48 -20.31
C GLU A 1056 -23.75 -11.41 -19.72
N ALA A 1057 -24.73 -10.92 -20.49
CA ALA A 1057 -26.14 -10.90 -20.10
C ALA A 1057 -26.98 -11.74 -21.07
N ARG A 1058 -27.91 -12.54 -20.55
CA ARG A 1058 -28.77 -13.44 -21.34
C ARG A 1058 -30.22 -13.34 -20.88
N PHE A 1059 -31.14 -13.23 -21.84
CA PHE A 1059 -32.56 -13.32 -21.53
C PHE A 1059 -32.91 -14.75 -21.10
N ALA A 1060 -33.50 -14.89 -19.91
CA ALA A 1060 -33.78 -16.15 -19.24
C ALA A 1060 -35.29 -16.43 -19.09
N GLY A 1061 -36.14 -15.75 -19.88
CA GLY A 1061 -37.58 -15.91 -19.86
C GLY A 1061 -38.29 -14.89 -18.96
N PHE A 1062 -39.39 -15.29 -18.34
CA PHE A 1062 -40.23 -14.41 -17.52
C PHE A 1062 -40.46 -14.99 -16.13
N ASP A 1063 -40.46 -14.13 -15.12
CA ASP A 1063 -40.61 -14.52 -13.73
C ASP A 1063 -42.02 -15.07 -13.51
N GLN A 1064 -42.10 -16.33 -13.10
CA GLN A 1064 -43.36 -17.07 -12.92
C GLN A 1064 -44.31 -17.01 -14.14
N GLY A 1065 -43.77 -16.83 -15.35
CA GLY A 1065 -44.57 -16.69 -16.59
C GLY A 1065 -45.24 -15.32 -16.77
N HIS A 1066 -44.96 -14.33 -15.93
CA HIS A 1066 -45.52 -13.00 -16.04
C HIS A 1066 -44.77 -12.15 -17.08
N HIS A 1067 -45.38 -11.91 -18.23
CA HIS A 1067 -44.77 -11.26 -19.41
C HIS A 1067 -44.26 -9.81 -19.19
N LEU A 1068 -44.62 -9.15 -18.09
CA LEU A 1068 -44.06 -7.83 -17.72
C LEU A 1068 -42.85 -7.92 -16.79
N LEU A 1069 -42.42 -9.13 -16.43
CA LEU A 1069 -41.30 -9.38 -15.51
C LEU A 1069 -40.20 -10.23 -16.20
N PRO A 1070 -39.48 -9.69 -17.20
CA PRO A 1070 -38.38 -10.41 -17.85
C PRO A 1070 -37.27 -10.74 -16.85
N VAL A 1071 -36.72 -11.95 -16.99
CA VAL A 1071 -35.59 -12.46 -16.21
C VAL A 1071 -34.34 -12.40 -17.06
N ILE A 1072 -33.25 -11.90 -16.49
CA ILE A 1072 -31.95 -11.79 -17.14
C ILE A 1072 -30.90 -12.43 -16.25
N ASP A 1073 -30.14 -13.38 -16.80
CA ASP A 1073 -28.96 -13.93 -16.15
C ASP A 1073 -27.73 -13.14 -16.57
N VAL A 1074 -26.93 -12.71 -15.60
CA VAL A 1074 -25.72 -11.91 -15.81
C VAL A 1074 -24.52 -12.61 -15.17
N GLN A 1075 -23.42 -12.70 -15.92
CA GLN A 1075 -22.16 -13.31 -15.48
C GLN A 1075 -21.00 -12.35 -15.76
N ALA A 1076 -20.19 -12.07 -14.74
CA ALA A 1076 -18.99 -11.24 -14.84
C ALA A 1076 -17.73 -12.10 -14.74
N GLN A 1077 -16.75 -11.85 -15.61
CA GLN A 1077 -15.53 -12.64 -15.71
C GLN A 1077 -14.27 -11.78 -15.95
N ILE A 1078 -13.15 -12.24 -15.38
CA ILE A 1078 -11.80 -11.71 -15.63
C ILE A 1078 -10.97 -12.81 -16.30
N GLY A 1079 -10.62 -12.61 -17.56
CA GLY A 1079 -10.07 -13.68 -18.40
C GLY A 1079 -11.07 -14.84 -18.52
N THR A 1080 -10.68 -16.02 -18.04
CA THR A 1080 -11.50 -17.25 -18.03
C THR A 1080 -12.18 -17.53 -16.68
N ARG A 1081 -12.03 -16.65 -15.69
CA ARG A 1081 -12.54 -16.85 -14.32
C ARG A 1081 -13.84 -16.08 -14.11
N VAL A 1082 -14.88 -16.74 -13.58
CA VAL A 1082 -16.13 -16.08 -13.19
C VAL A 1082 -15.96 -15.49 -11.80
N VAL A 1083 -16.07 -14.16 -11.70
CA VAL A 1083 -15.90 -13.44 -10.42
C VAL A 1083 -17.23 -13.18 -9.73
N ALA A 1084 -18.31 -13.02 -10.49
CA ALA A 1084 -19.64 -12.82 -9.97
C ALA A 1084 -20.71 -13.33 -10.95
N ARG A 1085 -21.88 -13.68 -10.42
CA ARG A 1085 -23.09 -13.90 -11.20
C ARG A 1085 -24.31 -13.37 -10.48
N LEU A 1086 -25.30 -12.92 -11.23
CA LEU A 1086 -26.60 -12.53 -10.68
C LEU A 1086 -27.73 -12.92 -11.61
N ARG A 1087 -28.92 -13.07 -11.02
CA ARG A 1087 -30.18 -13.11 -11.75
C ARG A 1087 -30.94 -11.84 -11.43
N LEU A 1088 -31.30 -11.10 -12.46
CA LEU A 1088 -32.10 -9.89 -12.37
C LEU A 1088 -33.51 -10.15 -12.88
N VAL A 1089 -34.50 -9.64 -12.15
CA VAL A 1089 -35.86 -9.47 -12.67
C VAL A 1089 -36.09 -7.98 -12.87
N GLU A 1090 -36.40 -7.57 -14.10
CA GLU A 1090 -36.85 -6.21 -14.39
C GLU A 1090 -38.39 -6.16 -14.42
N ILE A 1091 -38.96 -4.98 -14.17
CA ILE A 1091 -40.36 -4.66 -14.41
C ILE A 1091 -40.49 -3.78 -15.65
N LEU A 1092 -41.37 -4.18 -16.58
CA LEU A 1092 -41.65 -3.42 -17.79
C LEU A 1092 -42.71 -2.35 -17.54
N VAL A 1093 -42.35 -1.10 -17.79
CA VAL A 1093 -43.18 0.08 -17.60
C VAL A 1093 -43.43 0.73 -18.95
N ARG A 1094 -44.69 1.09 -19.22
CA ARG A 1094 -45.11 1.79 -20.44
C ARG A 1094 -44.95 3.29 -20.27
N LEU A 1095 -44.22 3.96 -21.16
CA LEU A 1095 -44.03 5.42 -21.14
C LEU A 1095 -44.96 6.13 -22.15
N PRO A 1096 -46.09 6.73 -21.72
CA PRO A 1096 -47.07 7.29 -22.65
C PRO A 1096 -46.60 8.60 -23.34
N GLY A 1097 -46.94 8.78 -24.62
CA GLY A 1097 -46.83 10.05 -25.37
C GLY A 1097 -45.50 10.31 -26.09
N ILE A 1098 -44.39 9.71 -25.64
CA ILE A 1098 -43.05 9.91 -26.25
C ILE A 1098 -42.46 8.62 -26.83
N GLU A 1099 -43.29 7.59 -27.00
CA GLU A 1099 -42.89 6.24 -27.41
C GLU A 1099 -42.13 6.22 -28.74
N ARG A 1100 -42.46 7.15 -29.64
CA ARG A 1100 -41.91 7.23 -31.00
C ARG A 1100 -40.77 8.25 -31.13
N VAL A 1101 -40.43 8.95 -30.06
CA VAL A 1101 -39.33 9.92 -30.05
C VAL A 1101 -38.00 9.16 -29.93
N PRO A 1102 -37.01 9.39 -30.80
CA PRO A 1102 -35.68 8.79 -30.66
C PRO A 1102 -35.04 9.10 -29.30
N LEU A 1103 -34.28 8.16 -28.72
CA LEU A 1103 -33.74 8.29 -27.35
C LEU A 1103 -32.87 9.55 -27.15
N ARG A 1104 -32.02 9.90 -28.13
CA ARG A 1104 -31.23 11.14 -28.10
C ARG A 1104 -32.11 12.39 -28.03
N ASP A 1105 -33.24 12.37 -28.74
CA ASP A 1105 -34.19 13.47 -28.76
C ASP A 1105 -34.98 13.54 -27.45
N ARG A 1106 -35.32 12.39 -26.84
CA ARG A 1106 -35.90 12.32 -25.49
C ARG A 1106 -34.98 12.93 -24.45
N ARG A 1107 -33.69 12.58 -24.45
CA ARG A 1107 -32.70 13.17 -23.55
C ARG A 1107 -32.58 14.68 -23.77
N ALA A 1108 -32.41 15.11 -25.02
CA ALA A 1108 -32.28 16.53 -25.36
C ALA A 1108 -33.53 17.35 -24.99
N PHE A 1109 -34.73 16.77 -25.13
CA PHE A 1109 -35.97 17.35 -24.66
C PHE A 1109 -35.97 17.46 -23.13
N ALA A 1110 -35.70 16.36 -22.42
CA ALA A 1110 -35.74 16.33 -20.96
C ALA A 1110 -34.71 17.25 -20.28
N THR A 1111 -33.49 17.37 -20.82
CA THR A 1111 -32.38 18.09 -20.16
C THR A 1111 -31.98 19.41 -20.82
N GLY A 1112 -32.17 19.56 -22.13
CA GLY A 1112 -31.53 20.62 -22.93
C GLY A 1112 -32.44 21.78 -23.35
N LEU A 1113 -33.70 21.80 -22.90
CA LEU A 1113 -34.72 22.76 -23.37
C LEU A 1113 -34.85 22.79 -24.91
N ARG A 1114 -34.55 21.68 -25.59
CA ARG A 1114 -34.63 21.61 -27.05
C ARG A 1114 -36.03 21.24 -27.47
N TYR A 1115 -36.68 22.07 -28.28
CA TYR A 1115 -37.98 21.72 -28.85
C TYR A 1115 -37.87 20.48 -29.75
N VAL A 1116 -38.74 19.50 -29.53
CA VAL A 1116 -38.87 18.28 -30.34
C VAL A 1116 -40.33 18.17 -30.76
N PRO A 1117 -40.67 18.32 -32.06
CA PRO A 1117 -42.06 18.40 -32.51
C PRO A 1117 -42.95 17.21 -32.13
N THR A 1118 -42.35 16.02 -31.96
CA THR A 1118 -43.04 14.78 -31.64
C THR A 1118 -43.02 14.41 -30.15
N ALA A 1119 -42.36 15.21 -29.29
CA ALA A 1119 -42.30 14.96 -27.84
C ALA A 1119 -43.39 15.75 -27.11
N SER A 1120 -44.48 15.07 -26.77
CA SER A 1120 -45.64 15.67 -26.09
C SER A 1120 -46.41 14.60 -25.31
N LEU A 1121 -46.95 14.95 -24.15
CA LEU A 1121 -47.89 14.09 -23.41
C LEU A 1121 -49.33 14.30 -23.92
N SER A 1122 -49.62 15.46 -24.49
CA SER A 1122 -50.90 15.82 -25.08
C SER A 1122 -50.99 15.45 -26.56
N SER A 1123 -52.22 15.31 -27.05
CA SER A 1123 -52.55 15.13 -28.47
C SER A 1123 -53.19 16.41 -29.02
N THR A 1124 -52.64 16.94 -30.11
CA THR A 1124 -53.16 18.13 -30.79
C THR A 1124 -53.76 17.77 -32.16
N ARG A 1125 -55.03 18.11 -32.39
CA ARG A 1125 -55.72 17.95 -33.68
C ARG A 1125 -56.59 19.17 -33.94
N ASP A 1126 -56.60 19.66 -35.18
CA ASP A 1126 -57.42 20.80 -35.62
C ASP A 1126 -57.31 22.05 -34.71
N GLY A 1127 -56.11 22.32 -34.19
CA GLY A 1127 -55.87 23.45 -33.29
C GLY A 1127 -56.37 23.26 -31.85
N ILE A 1128 -56.77 22.04 -31.46
CA ILE A 1128 -57.21 21.68 -30.12
C ILE A 1128 -56.23 20.68 -29.51
N THR A 1129 -55.66 21.01 -28.36
CA THR A 1129 -54.76 20.16 -27.58
C THR A 1129 -55.52 19.49 -26.43
N THR A 1130 -55.33 18.19 -26.25
CA THR A 1130 -56.00 17.40 -25.20
C THR A 1130 -54.99 16.61 -24.38
N LEU A 1131 -55.11 16.63 -23.05
CA LEU A 1131 -54.22 15.91 -22.13
C LEU A 1131 -55.02 15.29 -20.98
N SER A 1132 -54.92 13.98 -20.80
CA SER A 1132 -55.49 13.30 -19.63
C SER A 1132 -54.60 13.48 -18.40
N VAL A 1133 -55.22 13.74 -17.24
CA VAL A 1133 -54.55 13.74 -15.93
C VAL A 1133 -53.88 12.39 -15.65
N ASP A 1134 -54.49 11.30 -16.13
CA ASP A 1134 -53.94 9.96 -15.97
C ASP A 1134 -52.68 9.73 -16.82
N THR A 1135 -52.59 10.31 -18.01
CA THR A 1135 -51.36 10.29 -18.81
C THR A 1135 -50.20 10.94 -18.06
N VAL A 1136 -50.44 12.10 -17.44
CA VAL A 1136 -49.43 12.79 -16.62
C VAL A 1136 -49.02 11.94 -15.42
N ARG A 1137 -49.98 11.30 -14.75
CA ARG A 1137 -49.71 10.38 -13.62
C ARG A 1137 -48.85 9.19 -14.03
N ARG A 1138 -49.18 8.54 -15.14
CA ARG A 1138 -48.44 7.37 -15.65
C ARG A 1138 -47.06 7.74 -16.18
N PHE A 1139 -46.88 8.98 -16.66
CA PHE A 1139 -45.58 9.47 -17.10
C PHE A 1139 -44.66 9.86 -15.93
N ASP A 1140 -45.22 10.33 -14.81
CA ASP A 1140 -44.49 10.70 -13.58
C ASP A 1140 -44.12 9.47 -12.72
N THR A 1141 -43.66 8.37 -13.35
CA THR A 1141 -43.32 7.10 -12.68
C THR A 1141 -42.26 7.25 -11.59
N LEU A 1142 -41.29 8.14 -11.81
CA LEU A 1142 -40.45 8.70 -10.78
C LEU A 1142 -41.04 10.07 -10.37
N PRO A 1143 -41.56 10.23 -9.14
CA PRO A 1143 -42.18 11.47 -8.71
C PRO A 1143 -41.31 12.70 -8.96
N GLY A 1144 -41.88 13.71 -9.65
CA GLY A 1144 -41.19 14.97 -9.95
C GLY A 1144 -40.59 15.08 -11.36
N THR A 1145 -40.65 14.02 -12.16
CA THR A 1145 -40.23 14.00 -13.58
C THR A 1145 -40.89 15.13 -14.37
N THR A 1146 -42.22 15.18 -14.33
CA THR A 1146 -43.06 16.16 -15.02
C THR A 1146 -42.77 17.59 -14.54
N SER A 1147 -42.61 17.79 -13.24
CA SER A 1147 -42.30 19.12 -12.69
C SER A 1147 -40.95 19.66 -13.19
N ARG A 1148 -39.92 18.80 -13.33
CA ARG A 1148 -38.60 19.20 -13.84
C ARG A 1148 -38.63 19.49 -15.34
N ILE A 1149 -39.19 18.60 -16.16
CA ILE A 1149 -39.24 18.77 -17.63
C ILE A 1149 -40.01 20.03 -18.02
N TYR A 1150 -41.18 20.26 -17.40
CA TYR A 1150 -42.06 21.37 -17.75
C TYR A 1150 -41.80 22.65 -16.93
N ARG A 1151 -40.82 22.62 -16.02
CA ARG A 1151 -40.48 23.73 -15.09
C ARG A 1151 -41.71 24.27 -14.36
N LEU A 1152 -42.38 23.40 -13.63
CA LEU A 1152 -43.60 23.72 -12.91
C LEU A 1152 -43.30 24.19 -11.49
N PRO A 1153 -44.10 25.10 -10.91
CA PRO A 1153 -44.02 25.46 -9.51
C PRO A 1153 -44.05 24.23 -8.58
N ALA A 1154 -43.31 24.30 -7.47
CA ALA A 1154 -43.28 23.24 -6.47
C ALA A 1154 -44.66 23.08 -5.79
N GLY A 1155 -45.01 21.86 -5.39
CA GLY A 1155 -46.21 21.57 -4.60
C GLY A 1155 -47.55 21.57 -5.36
N LEU A 1156 -47.56 21.76 -6.70
CA LEU A 1156 -48.79 21.77 -7.47
C LEU A 1156 -49.53 20.41 -7.44
N PRO A 1157 -50.84 20.39 -7.12
CA PRO A 1157 -51.69 19.21 -7.24
C PRO A 1157 -51.70 18.68 -8.67
N LEU A 1158 -51.81 17.35 -8.82
CA LEU A 1158 -51.75 16.68 -10.12
C LEU A 1158 -52.73 17.25 -11.18
N PRO A 1159 -54.00 17.61 -10.86
CA PRO A 1159 -54.91 18.22 -11.83
C PRO A 1159 -54.40 19.58 -12.35
N GLU A 1160 -53.93 20.46 -11.47
CA GLU A 1160 -53.40 21.77 -11.86
C GLU A 1160 -52.09 21.64 -12.64
N ARG A 1161 -51.24 20.70 -12.22
CA ARG A 1161 -50.03 20.32 -12.94
C ARG A 1161 -50.35 19.92 -14.39
N SER A 1162 -51.36 19.07 -14.56
CA SER A 1162 -51.82 18.60 -15.87
C SER A 1162 -52.33 19.76 -16.73
N THR A 1163 -53.06 20.71 -16.14
CA THR A 1163 -53.52 21.90 -16.87
C THR A 1163 -52.38 22.74 -17.40
N ARG A 1164 -51.38 23.04 -16.55
CA ARG A 1164 -50.22 23.83 -16.95
C ARG A 1164 -49.38 23.13 -18.01
N ILE A 1165 -49.23 21.81 -17.92
CA ILE A 1165 -48.57 21.00 -18.96
C ILE A 1165 -49.32 21.13 -20.29
N ALA A 1166 -50.65 20.96 -20.30
CA ALA A 1166 -51.44 21.05 -21.52
C ALA A 1166 -51.33 22.43 -22.19
N VAL A 1167 -51.35 23.51 -21.41
CA VAL A 1167 -51.15 24.88 -21.93
C VAL A 1167 -49.74 25.09 -22.46
N LYS A 1168 -48.72 24.64 -21.71
CA LYS A 1168 -47.31 24.72 -22.12
C LYS A 1168 -47.08 23.96 -23.43
N GLU A 1169 -47.65 22.77 -23.61
CA GLU A 1169 -47.53 21.99 -24.84
C GLU A 1169 -48.30 22.59 -26.02
N HIS A 1170 -49.51 23.13 -25.78
CA HIS A 1170 -50.29 23.82 -26.81
C HIS A 1170 -49.50 24.99 -27.42
N VAL A 1171 -48.99 25.88 -26.56
CA VAL A 1171 -48.21 27.04 -27.00
C VAL A 1171 -46.82 26.65 -27.50
N SER A 1172 -46.21 25.60 -26.92
CA SER A 1172 -44.96 25.02 -27.43
C SER A 1172 -45.09 24.61 -28.90
N GLY A 1173 -46.20 23.97 -29.29
CA GLY A 1173 -46.49 23.60 -30.67
C GLY A 1173 -46.62 24.80 -31.62
N LEU A 1174 -47.27 25.87 -31.17
CA LEU A 1174 -47.47 27.10 -31.95
C LEU A 1174 -46.18 27.92 -32.09
N ALA A 1175 -45.44 28.07 -31.00
CA ALA A 1175 -44.23 28.87 -30.92
C ALA A 1175 -42.96 28.13 -31.39
N ARG A 1176 -43.04 26.81 -31.59
CA ARG A 1176 -41.89 25.91 -31.84
C ARG A 1176 -40.77 26.07 -30.80
N ALA A 1177 -41.16 26.24 -29.54
CA ALA A 1177 -40.27 26.40 -28.39
C ALA A 1177 -40.49 25.27 -27.38
N HIS A 1178 -39.48 24.91 -26.59
CA HIS A 1178 -39.62 23.81 -25.62
C HIS A 1178 -40.68 24.16 -24.55
N PRO A 1179 -41.54 23.23 -24.11
CA PRO A 1179 -42.62 23.55 -23.16
C PRO A 1179 -42.10 24.07 -21.80
N GLY A 1180 -40.90 23.69 -21.39
CA GLY A 1180 -40.22 24.28 -20.21
C GLY A 1180 -39.82 25.75 -20.37
N GLN A 1181 -39.84 26.31 -21.59
CA GLN A 1181 -39.60 27.74 -21.86
C GLN A 1181 -40.91 28.53 -21.96
N ILE A 1182 -42.06 27.87 -21.89
CA ILE A 1182 -43.37 28.53 -21.94
C ILE A 1182 -43.77 28.93 -20.53
N GLU A 1183 -43.98 30.22 -20.31
CA GLU A 1183 -44.57 30.75 -19.09
C GLU A 1183 -46.08 30.81 -19.25
N VAL A 1184 -46.81 30.46 -18.17
CA VAL A 1184 -48.28 30.44 -18.17
C VAL A 1184 -48.76 31.40 -17.08
N ALA A 1185 -49.65 32.32 -17.46
CA ALA A 1185 -50.25 33.26 -16.52
C ALA A 1185 -50.96 32.52 -15.38
N ALA A 1186 -51.02 33.16 -14.20
CA ALA A 1186 -51.65 32.57 -13.02
C ALA A 1186 -53.15 32.25 -13.23
N ASP A 1187 -53.83 33.01 -14.09
CA ASP A 1187 -55.24 32.81 -14.45
C ASP A 1187 -55.47 31.73 -15.52
N LEU A 1188 -54.38 31.15 -16.07
CA LEU A 1188 -54.37 30.15 -17.12
C LEU A 1188 -55.04 30.59 -18.44
N ARG A 1189 -55.16 31.91 -18.69
CA ARG A 1189 -55.79 32.48 -19.90
C ARG A 1189 -54.80 32.92 -20.97
N SER A 1190 -53.52 33.02 -20.63
CA SER A 1190 -52.47 33.40 -21.57
C SER A 1190 -51.15 32.70 -21.25
N ALA A 1191 -50.32 32.53 -22.27
CA ALA A 1191 -48.97 32.00 -22.15
C ALA A 1191 -48.03 32.66 -23.16
N TRP A 1192 -46.73 32.66 -22.86
CA TRP A 1192 -45.69 33.26 -23.71
C TRP A 1192 -44.37 32.50 -23.59
N VAL A 1193 -43.46 32.70 -24.56
CA VAL A 1193 -42.10 32.16 -24.48
C VAL A 1193 -41.28 33.09 -23.58
N ALA A 1194 -40.59 32.55 -22.57
CA ALA A 1194 -39.83 33.34 -21.59
C ALA A 1194 -38.83 34.34 -22.22
N GLY A 1195 -38.22 33.98 -23.36
CA GLY A 1195 -37.30 34.85 -24.11
C GLY A 1195 -37.97 35.85 -25.08
N ALA A 1196 -39.30 35.81 -25.23
CA ALA A 1196 -40.06 36.68 -26.12
C ALA A 1196 -41.43 37.05 -25.51
N PRO A 1197 -41.47 37.75 -24.36
CA PRO A 1197 -42.72 38.06 -23.66
C PRO A 1197 -43.67 38.99 -24.45
N GLY A 1198 -43.17 39.66 -25.50
CA GLY A 1198 -43.99 40.51 -26.37
C GLY A 1198 -44.95 39.74 -27.29
N THR A 1199 -44.81 38.43 -27.43
CA THR A 1199 -45.76 37.57 -28.15
C THR A 1199 -46.54 36.75 -27.14
N VAL A 1200 -47.79 37.12 -26.91
CA VAL A 1200 -48.68 36.47 -25.93
C VAL A 1200 -49.75 35.69 -26.68
N TRP A 1201 -49.87 34.39 -26.39
CA TRP A 1201 -50.90 33.54 -26.94
C TRP A 1201 -52.10 33.49 -25.98
N PRO A 1202 -53.29 33.95 -26.38
CA PRO A 1202 -54.50 33.72 -25.61
C PRO A 1202 -54.85 32.23 -25.66
N VAL A 1203 -55.21 31.65 -24.51
CA VAL A 1203 -55.58 30.23 -24.40
C VAL A 1203 -56.89 30.10 -23.65
N ARG A 1204 -57.74 29.19 -24.11
CA ARG A 1204 -58.96 28.77 -23.42
C ARG A 1204 -58.80 27.33 -22.97
N VAL A 1205 -58.96 27.12 -21.66
CA VAL A 1205 -58.83 25.81 -21.00
C VAL A 1205 -60.21 25.31 -20.60
N GLU A 1206 -60.54 24.07 -20.95
CA GLU A 1206 -61.75 23.36 -20.56
C GLU A 1206 -61.38 22.02 -19.90
N HIS A 1207 -62.21 21.58 -18.96
CA HIS A 1207 -61.99 20.35 -18.21
C HIS A 1207 -63.18 19.40 -18.44
N GLU A 1208 -62.92 18.24 -19.04
CA GLU A 1208 -63.93 17.23 -19.35
C GLU A 1208 -63.48 15.87 -18.82
N ALA A 1209 -64.17 15.32 -17.82
CA ALA A 1209 -63.97 13.95 -17.32
C ALA A 1209 -62.49 13.54 -17.05
N GLY A 1210 -61.67 14.44 -16.48
CA GLY A 1210 -60.25 14.17 -16.20
C GLY A 1210 -59.31 14.40 -17.39
N VAL A 1211 -59.80 15.01 -18.47
CA VAL A 1211 -59.04 15.50 -19.62
C VAL A 1211 -59.05 17.03 -19.62
N VAL A 1212 -57.88 17.62 -19.86
CA VAL A 1212 -57.70 19.05 -20.08
C VAL A 1212 -57.73 19.30 -21.59
N VAL A 1213 -58.56 20.25 -22.03
CA VAL A 1213 -58.70 20.68 -23.42
C VAL A 1213 -58.22 22.13 -23.53
N VAL A 1214 -57.29 22.41 -24.45
CA VAL A 1214 -56.70 23.74 -24.67
C VAL A 1214 -56.85 24.14 -26.14
N ARG A 1215 -57.30 25.38 -26.38
CA ARG A 1215 -57.42 25.98 -27.72
C ARG A 1215 -57.06 27.46 -27.70
N CYS A 1216 -56.43 27.96 -28.75
CA CYS A 1216 -56.36 29.39 -29.02
C CYS A 1216 -57.67 29.84 -29.69
N PRO A 1217 -58.32 30.93 -29.22
CA PRO A 1217 -59.40 31.54 -29.98
C PRO A 1217 -58.83 32.03 -31.33
N PHE A 1218 -59.55 31.79 -32.44
CA PHE A 1218 -59.18 32.33 -33.75
C PHE A 1218 -59.00 33.85 -33.66
N PRO A 1219 -58.06 34.46 -34.41
CA PRO A 1219 -58.09 35.90 -34.61
C PRO A 1219 -59.39 36.23 -35.36
N ASP A 1220 -60.22 37.10 -34.81
CA ASP A 1220 -61.15 37.89 -35.62
C ASP A 1220 -60.35 38.87 -36.50
#